data_AF-A0A1M3MWH1-F1
#
_entry.id   AF-A0A1M3MWH1-F1
#
_cell.length_a   1.000
_cell.length_b   1.000
_cell.length_c   1.000
_cell.angle_alpha   90.00
_cell.angle_beta   90.00
_cell.angle_gamma   90.00
#
_symmetry.space_group_name_H-M   'P 1'
#
loop_
_entity.id
_entity.type
_entity.pdbx_description
1 polymer ?
#
loop_
_entity_poly.entity_id
_entity_poly.type
_entity_poly.pdbx_seq_one_letter_code
_entity_poly.pdbx_strand_id
1 'polypeptide(L)'
;MLLTDNETKVDLLNNEAIAKTIITLLRSKPERPVTVGVHGDWGAGKSSVLEMIEAALEPDSRVLCLKFNGWRFQGFEDAKIALLEAIVSEIAEKRGVAAGLVERVKKLFSRIDWLKLAKKGGGLALSHGPALLAALSGQGELAHAIATAGVTHQLMSAGEKIAPSLKADDGAGGLLKPLEVKTVPEQIKEFRREFESLLESAGIEQLVVLIDDLDRCLPDTAIETLEAVRLFVFMARTAFVVAADEAMIEYAVRKHFPDLPETSGPRDYARNYLEKLIQVPFRIPALGEAETRIYVTLLLIGAALGDSAPEFAALIVAARERLRRPWQGERLDPAIVKEVLGKHASKADAALVLSDQIGPVLATGTRGNPRQIKRFLNSLQLRHATAQARGFGEDIKLPVLAKLMLSERFEPRLFDQIATLAAAAPDGRCPDLSALEGAASAPPAPAVSATKKPAVAREAATKPAMAKEAAKDEPAPKQATESTILSEWLASPRTLAWARVQPVLGDVDLRAYLFVAKDRKDFFGVSALGHLASVVERLLGSKLAVQGADADLKNLKPSEAGTVFNAVCERILASDAFATEPEGVAGLIALVKAHPTLQMQLVDFLERLPAERVGAWIVKGWTGVVVEAASLARFEDFLGRLHIATKDSMVRAAITTLRLKKASH
;
A
#
# COMPACT_ATOMS: atom_id res chain seq x y z
N MET A 1 -18.85 -8.34 -3.48
CA MET A 1 -17.70 -8.24 -4.40
C MET A 1 -16.63 -7.25 -3.94
N LEU A 2 -16.85 -6.40 -2.94
CA LEU A 2 -15.79 -5.56 -2.37
C LEU A 2 -15.68 -5.88 -0.88
N LEU A 3 -14.46 -6.18 -0.43
CA LEU A 3 -14.17 -6.35 0.99
C LEU A 3 -14.20 -4.97 1.64
N THR A 4 -15.10 -4.79 2.61
CA THR A 4 -15.21 -3.53 3.33
C THR A 4 -13.98 -3.31 4.20
N ASP A 5 -13.52 -2.06 4.23
CA ASP A 5 -12.40 -1.61 5.04
C ASP A 5 -12.91 -0.87 6.27
N ASN A 6 -13.92 -1.46 6.93
CA ASN A 6 -14.48 -0.95 8.17
C ASN A 6 -13.93 -1.76 9.35
N GLU A 7 -13.84 -1.11 10.50
CA GLU A 7 -13.70 -1.76 11.79
C GLU A 7 -14.80 -2.79 12.01
N THR A 8 -14.46 -3.89 12.69
CA THR A 8 -15.36 -5.03 12.85
C THR A 8 -15.27 -5.62 14.24
N LYS A 9 -16.42 -6.05 14.74
CA LYS A 9 -16.57 -6.85 15.95
C LYS A 9 -16.25 -8.33 15.71
N VAL A 10 -16.30 -8.77 14.45
CA VAL A 10 -16.00 -10.16 14.06
C VAL A 10 -14.50 -10.32 13.86
N ASP A 11 -13.90 -11.12 14.72
CA ASP A 11 -12.46 -11.33 14.73
C ASP A 11 -12.01 -12.46 13.80
N LEU A 12 -11.42 -12.08 12.68
CA LEU A 12 -10.81 -13.01 11.71
C LEU A 12 -9.32 -13.28 11.98
N LEU A 13 -8.70 -12.57 12.93
CA LEU A 13 -7.25 -12.53 13.16
C LEU A 13 -6.85 -12.95 14.57
N ASN A 14 -7.80 -13.37 15.40
CA ASN A 14 -7.58 -13.70 16.81
C ASN A 14 -7.13 -12.50 17.68
N ASN A 15 -7.45 -11.27 17.26
CA ASN A 15 -7.26 -10.04 18.04
C ASN A 15 -8.13 -9.96 19.30
N GLU A 16 -9.17 -10.78 19.41
CA GLU A 16 -10.02 -10.89 20.60
C GLU A 16 -9.21 -11.33 21.83
N ALA A 17 -8.09 -12.05 21.65
CA ALA A 17 -7.17 -12.37 22.74
C ALA A 17 -6.58 -11.09 23.37
N ILE A 18 -6.25 -10.09 22.57
CA ILE A 18 -5.76 -8.78 23.03
C ILE A 18 -6.89 -8.05 23.76
N ALA A 19 -8.07 -7.96 23.13
CA ALA A 19 -9.24 -7.31 23.73
C ALA A 19 -9.61 -7.93 25.09
N LYS A 20 -9.68 -9.27 25.18
CA LYS A 20 -9.95 -10.00 26.43
C LYS A 20 -8.92 -9.73 27.51
N THR A 21 -7.64 -9.65 27.14
CA THR A 21 -6.56 -9.35 28.09
C THR A 21 -6.69 -7.92 28.63
N ILE A 22 -7.00 -6.95 27.76
CA ILE A 22 -7.26 -5.57 28.17
C ILE A 22 -8.48 -5.52 29.08
N ILE A 23 -9.61 -6.12 28.72
CA ILE A 23 -10.82 -6.16 29.56
C ILE A 23 -10.51 -6.77 30.93
N THR A 24 -9.79 -7.90 30.97
CA THR A 24 -9.41 -8.54 32.23
C THR A 24 -8.57 -7.61 33.11
N LEU A 25 -7.61 -6.90 32.53
CA LEU A 25 -6.82 -5.88 33.22
C LEU A 25 -7.72 -4.77 33.78
N LEU A 26 -8.60 -4.20 32.94
CA LEU A 26 -9.51 -3.11 33.32
C LEU A 26 -10.45 -3.53 34.46
N ARG A 27 -10.98 -4.75 34.41
CA ARG A 27 -11.96 -5.27 35.39
C ARG A 27 -11.31 -5.80 36.66
N SER A 28 -9.99 -6.03 36.68
CA SER A 28 -9.30 -6.57 37.86
C SER A 28 -9.29 -5.62 39.06
N LYS A 29 -9.20 -4.30 38.80
CA LYS A 29 -9.18 -3.23 39.81
C LYS A 29 -9.92 -2.01 39.26
N PRO A 30 -11.25 -2.09 39.10
CA PRO A 30 -12.03 -1.05 38.43
C PRO A 30 -11.94 0.30 39.15
N GLU A 31 -11.66 0.32 40.45
CA GLU A 31 -11.49 1.52 41.26
C GLU A 31 -10.20 2.30 40.95
N ARG A 32 -9.18 1.64 40.39
CA ARG A 32 -7.89 2.26 40.11
C ARG A 32 -7.85 2.82 38.70
N PRO A 33 -7.40 4.08 38.55
CA PRO A 33 -7.27 4.62 37.22
C PRO A 33 -6.16 3.94 36.43
N VAL A 34 -6.43 3.70 35.14
CA VAL A 34 -5.46 3.07 34.24
C VAL A 34 -5.50 3.64 32.82
N THR A 35 -4.34 3.82 32.20
CA THR A 35 -4.20 4.08 30.75
C THR A 35 -3.56 2.91 30.05
N VAL A 36 -4.27 2.35 29.09
CA VAL A 36 -3.82 1.26 28.23
C VAL A 36 -3.59 1.80 26.82
N GLY A 37 -2.45 1.50 26.21
CA GLY A 37 -2.17 1.84 24.82
C GLY A 37 -2.40 0.63 23.92
N VAL A 38 -3.06 0.82 22.78
CA VAL A 38 -3.20 -0.18 21.72
C VAL A 38 -2.42 0.33 20.52
N HIS A 39 -1.23 -0.23 20.34
CA HIS A 39 -0.25 0.22 19.35
C HIS A 39 -0.18 -0.72 18.15
N GLY A 40 0.12 -0.13 16.99
CA GLY A 40 0.35 -0.85 15.75
C GLY A 40 0.34 0.09 14.55
N ASP A 41 0.94 -0.37 13.46
CA ASP A 41 1.00 0.36 12.20
C ASP A 41 -0.41 0.76 11.71
N TRP A 42 -0.48 1.76 10.83
CA TRP A 42 -1.73 2.12 10.20
C TRP A 42 -2.36 0.94 9.45
N GLY A 43 -3.58 0.56 9.85
CA GLY A 43 -4.30 -0.59 9.28
C GLY A 43 -4.03 -1.93 9.98
N ALA A 44 -3.31 -1.95 11.10
CA ALA A 44 -3.08 -3.17 11.91
C ALA A 44 -4.34 -3.72 12.62
N GLY A 45 -5.40 -2.91 12.76
CA GLY A 45 -6.65 -3.32 13.41
C GLY A 45 -6.88 -2.73 14.81
N LYS A 46 -6.23 -1.61 15.15
CA LYS A 46 -6.40 -0.91 16.45
C LYS A 46 -7.86 -0.58 16.75
N SER A 47 -8.56 0.07 15.80
CA SER A 47 -9.99 0.40 15.92
C SER A 47 -10.85 -0.86 16.11
N SER A 48 -10.57 -1.96 15.39
CA SER A 48 -11.28 -3.23 15.60
C SER A 48 -11.09 -3.81 17.00
N VAL A 49 -9.90 -3.66 17.62
CA VAL A 49 -9.70 -4.04 19.02
C VAL A 49 -10.56 -3.18 19.96
N LEU A 50 -10.67 -1.87 19.71
CA LEU A 50 -11.56 -0.99 20.48
C LEU A 50 -13.03 -1.36 20.30
N GLU A 51 -13.47 -1.70 19.08
CA GLU A 51 -14.83 -2.20 18.80
C GLU A 51 -15.14 -3.47 19.60
N MET A 52 -14.19 -4.41 19.68
CA MET A 52 -14.33 -5.64 20.45
C MET A 52 -14.41 -5.36 21.97
N ILE A 53 -13.63 -4.39 22.46
CA ILE A 53 -13.67 -3.97 23.86
C ILE A 53 -15.03 -3.34 24.20
N GLU A 54 -15.51 -2.41 23.37
CA GLU A 54 -16.82 -1.77 23.57
C GLU A 54 -17.93 -2.82 23.59
N ALA A 55 -18.00 -3.68 22.57
CA ALA A 55 -19.04 -4.70 22.44
C ALA A 55 -19.07 -5.69 23.61
N ALA A 56 -17.90 -5.99 24.21
CA ALA A 56 -17.81 -6.87 25.36
C ALA A 56 -18.19 -6.19 26.69
N LEU A 57 -18.06 -4.86 26.79
CA LEU A 57 -18.39 -4.08 27.99
C LEU A 57 -19.81 -3.52 27.98
N GLU A 58 -20.38 -3.28 26.80
CA GLU A 58 -21.73 -2.72 26.58
C GLU A 58 -22.85 -3.44 27.36
N PRO A 59 -22.85 -4.79 27.52
CA PRO A 59 -23.88 -5.49 28.30
C PRO A 59 -23.83 -5.24 29.81
N ASP A 60 -22.69 -4.80 30.38
CA ASP A 60 -22.57 -4.57 31.83
C ASP A 60 -23.04 -3.16 32.19
N SER A 61 -24.25 -3.04 32.71
CA SER A 61 -24.85 -1.77 33.10
C SER A 61 -24.12 -1.07 34.25
N ARG A 62 -23.07 -1.62 34.85
CA ARG A 62 -22.23 -0.93 35.85
C ARG A 62 -21.02 -0.25 35.21
N VAL A 63 -20.71 -0.59 33.96
CA VAL A 63 -19.64 0.01 33.17
C VAL A 63 -20.25 1.02 32.21
N LEU A 64 -19.69 2.22 32.15
CA LEU A 64 -19.96 3.14 31.05
C LEU A 64 -18.79 3.12 30.09
N CYS A 65 -18.98 2.52 28.92
CA CYS A 65 -18.02 2.58 27.83
C CYS A 65 -18.40 3.70 26.86
N LEU A 66 -17.43 4.55 26.54
CA LEU A 66 -17.60 5.67 25.61
C LEU A 66 -16.45 5.75 24.61
N LYS A 67 -16.77 6.07 23.37
CA LYS A 67 -15.79 6.27 22.29
C LYS A 67 -15.56 7.75 22.05
N PHE A 68 -14.30 8.11 21.98
CA PHE A 68 -13.84 9.45 21.67
C PHE A 68 -12.90 9.39 20.45
N ASN A 69 -13.31 10.02 19.35
CA ASN A 69 -12.50 10.09 18.14
C ASN A 69 -11.78 11.44 18.10
N GLY A 70 -10.46 11.44 18.32
CA GLY A 70 -9.70 12.69 18.41
C GLY A 70 -9.77 13.53 17.12
N TRP A 71 -9.84 12.87 15.96
CA TRP A 71 -9.88 13.54 14.66
C TRP A 71 -11.20 14.28 14.42
N ARG A 72 -12.34 13.74 14.89
CA ARG A 72 -13.65 14.42 14.79
C ARG A 72 -13.71 15.73 15.55
N PHE A 73 -12.87 15.89 16.59
CA PHE A 73 -12.81 17.10 17.41
C PHE A 73 -11.60 18.00 17.04
N GLN A 74 -10.98 17.76 15.90
CA GLN A 74 -9.92 18.62 15.39
C GLN A 74 -10.50 19.99 14.98
N GLY A 75 -9.96 21.07 15.57
CA GLY A 75 -10.43 22.45 15.35
C GLY A 75 -11.29 23.03 16.47
N PHE A 76 -11.61 22.24 17.51
CA PHE A 76 -12.14 22.78 18.77
C PHE A 76 -11.03 23.52 19.52
N GLU A 77 -11.36 24.64 20.19
CA GLU A 77 -10.38 25.50 20.89
C GLU A 77 -9.64 24.77 22.04
N ASP A 78 -10.11 23.62 22.52
CA ASP A 78 -9.44 22.81 23.55
C ASP A 78 -9.88 21.33 23.57
N ALA A 79 -8.98 20.39 23.27
CA ALA A 79 -9.25 18.95 23.32
C ALA A 79 -9.63 18.44 24.72
N LYS A 80 -9.13 19.08 25.79
CA LYS A 80 -9.44 18.73 27.19
C LYS A 80 -10.92 18.96 27.48
N ILE A 81 -11.44 20.04 26.93
CA ILE A 81 -12.83 20.46 27.11
C ILE A 81 -13.75 19.63 26.24
N ALA A 82 -13.39 19.37 24.99
CA ALA A 82 -14.15 18.49 24.11
C ALA A 82 -14.31 17.08 24.72
N LEU A 83 -13.23 16.52 25.29
CA LEU A 83 -13.29 15.22 25.96
C LEU A 83 -14.21 15.24 27.19
N LEU A 84 -14.13 16.30 27.99
CA LEU A 84 -15.00 16.50 29.15
C LEU A 84 -16.48 16.56 28.75
N GLU A 85 -16.79 17.39 27.78
CA GLU A 85 -18.16 17.58 27.28
C GLU A 85 -18.71 16.28 26.71
N ALA A 86 -17.89 15.52 25.98
CA ALA A 86 -18.27 14.20 25.46
C ALA A 86 -18.61 13.23 26.61
N ILE A 87 -17.75 13.12 27.63
CA ILE A 87 -18.00 12.24 28.78
C ILE A 87 -19.29 12.63 29.52
N VAL A 88 -19.46 13.92 29.82
CA VAL A 88 -20.61 14.39 30.60
C VAL A 88 -21.91 14.23 29.80
N SER A 89 -21.90 14.52 28.50
CA SER A 89 -23.06 14.35 27.62
C SER A 89 -23.46 12.88 27.51
N GLU A 90 -22.49 11.98 27.32
CA GLU A 90 -22.74 10.54 27.23
C GLU A 90 -23.34 9.97 28.53
N ILE A 91 -22.87 10.44 29.69
CA ILE A 91 -23.45 10.06 30.99
C ILE A 91 -24.91 10.52 31.08
N ALA A 92 -25.21 11.76 30.67
CA ALA A 92 -26.56 12.31 30.70
C ALA A 92 -27.52 11.56 29.76
N GLU A 93 -27.06 11.19 28.56
CA GLU A 93 -27.85 10.45 27.57
C GLU A 93 -28.13 9.00 27.99
N LYS A 94 -27.10 8.25 28.42
CA LYS A 94 -27.24 6.81 28.71
C LYS A 94 -27.87 6.48 30.06
N ARG A 95 -27.76 7.37 31.05
CA ARG A 95 -28.26 7.12 32.42
C ARG A 95 -29.57 7.83 32.73
N GLY A 96 -30.02 8.68 31.82
CA GLY A 96 -31.25 9.43 32.00
C GLY A 96 -31.13 10.55 33.02
N VAL A 97 -32.04 11.50 32.89
CA VAL A 97 -32.09 12.76 33.61
C VAL A 97 -32.79 12.55 34.94
N ALA A 98 -32.14 11.88 35.90
CA ALA A 98 -32.59 12.00 37.30
C ALA A 98 -32.40 13.46 37.73
N ALA A 99 -33.37 14.08 38.41
CA ALA A 99 -33.33 15.52 38.75
C ALA A 99 -32.03 15.95 39.46
N GLY A 100 -31.46 15.08 40.30
CA GLY A 100 -30.16 15.31 40.96
C GLY A 100 -28.94 15.17 40.05
N LEU A 101 -29.02 14.38 38.96
CA LEU A 101 -27.95 14.24 37.98
C LEU A 101 -27.81 15.51 37.11
N VAL A 102 -28.93 16.13 36.74
CA VAL A 102 -28.94 17.38 35.95
C VAL A 102 -28.24 18.51 36.69
N GLU A 103 -28.54 18.67 37.97
CA GLU A 103 -27.95 19.74 38.76
C GLU A 103 -26.43 19.55 38.93
N ARG A 104 -25.98 18.29 39.03
CA ARG A 104 -24.55 17.93 39.08
C ARG A 104 -23.85 18.15 37.75
N VAL A 105 -24.48 17.74 36.65
CA VAL A 105 -24.03 18.01 35.29
C VAL A 105 -23.91 19.51 35.06
N LYS A 106 -24.91 20.31 35.44
CA LYS A 106 -24.90 21.78 35.34
C LYS A 106 -23.78 22.42 36.15
N LYS A 107 -23.54 21.95 37.39
CA LYS A 107 -22.41 22.41 38.24
C LYS A 107 -21.05 22.07 37.64
N LEU A 108 -20.92 20.93 36.96
CA LEU A 108 -19.70 20.55 36.23
C LEU A 108 -19.51 21.42 34.98
N PHE A 109 -20.55 21.64 34.18
CA PHE A 109 -20.51 22.51 33.00
C PHE A 109 -20.12 23.96 33.35
N SER A 110 -20.67 24.55 34.42
CA SER A 110 -20.31 25.91 34.82
C SER A 110 -18.81 26.05 35.19
N ARG A 111 -18.17 24.96 35.61
CA ARG A 111 -16.71 24.93 35.90
C ARG A 111 -15.89 24.75 34.63
N ILE A 112 -16.43 24.04 33.64
CA ILE A 112 -15.83 23.92 32.31
C ILE A 112 -15.86 25.28 31.61
N ASP A 113 -16.95 26.03 31.70
CA ASP A 113 -17.04 27.39 31.14
C ASP A 113 -16.06 28.35 31.83
N TRP A 114 -15.83 28.21 33.13
CA TRP A 114 -14.74 28.93 33.81
C TRP A 114 -13.35 28.54 33.27
N LEU A 115 -13.09 27.24 33.04
CA LEU A 115 -11.83 26.79 32.42
C LEU A 115 -11.66 27.38 31.00
N LYS A 116 -12.73 27.47 30.21
CA LYS A 116 -12.73 28.16 28.90
C LYS A 116 -12.39 29.65 29.05
N LEU A 117 -13.02 30.34 30.01
CA LEU A 117 -12.88 31.78 30.23
C LEU A 117 -11.51 32.16 30.82
N ALA A 118 -10.98 31.36 31.74
CA ALA A 118 -9.65 31.55 32.34
C ALA A 118 -8.52 31.41 31.32
N LYS A 119 -8.69 30.55 30.30
CA LYS A 119 -7.71 30.39 29.20
C LYS A 119 -7.74 31.58 28.23
N LYS A 120 -8.93 32.17 27.98
CA LYS A 120 -9.07 33.44 27.22
C LYS A 120 -8.57 34.67 28.00
N GLY A 121 -8.47 34.59 29.32
CA GLY A 121 -7.94 35.66 30.19
C GLY A 121 -6.43 35.57 30.52
N GLY A 122 -5.72 34.55 30.03
CA GLY A 122 -4.30 34.31 30.35
C GLY A 122 -3.29 35.03 29.46
N GLY A 123 -3.75 35.74 28.43
CA GLY A 123 -2.90 36.46 27.51
C GLY A 123 -3.61 37.69 26.98
N LEU A 124 -3.83 38.69 27.83
CA LEU A 124 -3.86 40.11 27.48
C LEU A 124 -4.09 40.95 28.75
N ALA A 125 -3.23 41.97 28.88
CA ALA A 125 -3.17 43.05 29.86
C ALA A 125 -4.41 43.29 30.76
N LEU A 126 -4.14 43.28 32.06
CA LEU A 126 -4.94 43.87 33.14
C LEU A 126 -5.02 45.42 33.07
N SER A 127 -5.16 46.00 31.89
CA SER A 127 -5.37 47.44 31.72
C SER A 127 -6.54 47.68 30.79
N HIS A 128 -7.43 48.60 31.19
CA HIS A 128 -8.67 49.04 30.51
C HIS A 128 -10.00 48.38 30.95
N GLY A 129 -10.26 48.41 32.26
CA GLY A 129 -11.52 48.92 32.84
C GLY A 129 -12.88 48.23 32.56
N PRO A 130 -13.96 48.71 33.21
CA PRO A 130 -15.31 48.10 33.22
C PRO A 130 -16.06 48.11 31.87
N ALA A 131 -15.42 48.49 30.77
CA ALA A 131 -16.05 48.69 29.48
C ALA A 131 -16.29 47.37 28.72
N LEU A 132 -15.44 46.35 28.92
CA LEU A 132 -15.57 45.06 28.22
C LEU A 132 -16.77 44.25 28.72
N LEU A 133 -17.16 44.40 29.98
CA LEU A 133 -18.32 43.70 30.55
C LEU A 133 -19.66 44.31 30.07
N ALA A 134 -19.67 45.59 29.70
CA ALA A 134 -20.85 46.27 29.15
C ALA A 134 -21.08 45.97 27.65
N ALA A 135 -20.05 45.56 26.90
CA ALA A 135 -20.20 45.15 25.51
C ALA A 135 -20.87 43.77 25.35
N LEU A 136 -20.83 42.92 26.40
CA LEU A 136 -21.42 41.59 26.38
C LEU A 136 -22.90 41.54 26.81
N SER A 137 -23.48 42.67 27.23
CA SER A 137 -24.92 42.79 27.54
C SER A 137 -25.78 43.27 26.37
N GLY A 138 -25.17 43.56 25.21
CA GLY A 138 -25.87 43.92 23.99
C GLY A 138 -26.55 42.71 23.35
N GLN A 139 -27.86 42.58 23.52
CA GLN A 139 -28.68 41.65 22.74
C GLN A 139 -28.62 42.03 21.26
N GLY A 140 -28.07 41.17 20.40
CA GLY A 140 -28.25 41.33 18.95
C GLY A 140 -27.29 40.60 18.02
N GLU A 141 -25.99 40.50 18.34
CA GLU A 141 -25.00 40.14 17.30
C GLU A 141 -24.40 38.73 17.39
N LEU A 142 -24.70 37.95 18.43
CA LEU A 142 -24.25 36.56 18.52
C LEU A 142 -24.98 35.63 17.52
N ALA A 143 -26.20 36.00 17.10
CA ALA A 143 -27.00 35.19 16.19
C ALA A 143 -26.44 35.18 14.75
N HIS A 144 -25.76 36.24 14.31
CA HIS A 144 -25.27 36.35 12.94
C HIS A 144 -23.88 35.72 12.74
N ALA A 145 -23.07 35.65 13.79
CA ALA A 145 -21.77 34.96 13.78
C ALA A 145 -21.90 33.44 13.87
N ILE A 146 -22.98 32.94 14.48
CA ILE A 146 -23.26 31.50 14.60
C ILE A 146 -23.84 30.92 13.28
N ALA A 147 -24.45 31.74 12.43
CA ALA A 147 -25.04 31.30 11.16
C ALA A 147 -24.01 31.03 10.04
N THR A 148 -22.81 31.61 10.13
CA THR A 148 -21.77 31.50 9.07
C THR A 148 -20.78 30.36 9.28
N ALA A 149 -20.75 29.72 10.46
CA ALA A 149 -19.97 28.51 10.71
C ALA A 149 -20.91 27.28 10.59
N GLY A 150 -21.10 26.81 9.36
CA GLY A 150 -22.07 25.77 8.97
C GLY A 150 -21.85 24.37 9.55
N VAL A 151 -21.93 24.22 10.88
CA VAL A 151 -22.00 22.93 11.59
C VAL A 151 -23.02 23.03 12.73
N THR A 152 -24.29 23.21 12.38
CA THR A 152 -25.41 23.24 13.33
C THR A 152 -26.58 22.41 12.80
N HIS A 153 -26.40 21.09 12.73
CA HIS A 153 -27.56 20.20 12.59
C HIS A 153 -27.49 18.94 13.46
N GLN A 154 -26.31 18.49 13.88
CA GLN A 154 -26.19 17.36 14.84
C GLN A 154 -26.03 17.81 16.30
N LEU A 155 -25.30 18.92 16.55
CA LEU A 155 -25.16 19.53 17.88
C LEU A 155 -26.48 20.10 18.43
N MET A 156 -27.39 20.55 17.56
CA MET A 156 -28.72 21.02 17.97
C MET A 156 -29.60 19.88 18.47
N SER A 157 -29.47 18.65 17.95
CA SER A 157 -30.36 17.54 18.31
C SER A 157 -30.14 16.96 19.72
N ALA A 158 -28.93 17.10 20.27
CA ALA A 158 -28.63 16.74 21.67
C ALA A 158 -29.04 17.87 22.63
N GLY A 159 -28.82 19.14 22.24
CA GLY A 159 -29.23 20.31 23.01
C GLY A 159 -30.75 20.53 23.04
N GLU A 160 -31.46 20.27 21.94
CA GLU A 160 -32.92 20.44 21.81
C GLU A 160 -33.72 19.46 22.69
N LYS A 161 -33.15 18.30 23.06
CA LYS A 161 -33.80 17.37 23.99
C LYS A 161 -33.68 17.80 25.45
N ILE A 162 -32.71 18.67 25.76
CA ILE A 162 -32.47 19.23 27.10
C ILE A 162 -33.17 20.61 27.25
N ALA A 163 -33.43 21.29 26.13
CA ALA A 163 -34.05 22.61 26.05
C ALA A 163 -35.43 22.77 26.75
N PRO A 164 -36.35 21.78 26.76
CA PRO A 164 -37.67 21.99 27.35
C PRO A 164 -37.64 22.12 28.89
N SER A 165 -36.57 21.65 29.54
CA SER A 165 -36.43 21.70 31.00
C SER A 165 -35.68 22.94 31.50
N LEU A 166 -35.28 23.85 30.60
CA LEU A 166 -34.51 25.06 30.91
C LEU A 166 -35.38 26.33 31.07
N LYS A 167 -36.72 26.22 31.06
CA LYS A 167 -37.63 27.34 31.30
C LYS A 167 -38.51 27.11 32.52
N ALA A 168 -38.01 27.52 33.68
CA ALA A 168 -38.79 28.03 34.81
C ALA A 168 -37.82 28.53 35.88
N ASP A 169 -37.66 29.86 36.01
CA ASP A 169 -38.16 30.60 37.18
C ASP A 169 -37.88 32.11 36.96
N ASP A 170 -38.91 32.84 36.52
CA ASP A 170 -38.93 34.30 36.53
C ASP A 170 -39.32 34.75 37.94
N GLY A 171 -38.33 35.06 38.79
CA GLY A 171 -38.62 35.36 40.18
C GLY A 171 -37.48 36.02 40.96
N ALA A 172 -37.51 37.35 40.98
CA ALA A 172 -37.04 38.26 42.04
C ALA A 172 -35.55 38.27 42.44
N GLY A 173 -34.98 39.47 42.40
CA GLY A 173 -33.62 39.78 42.82
C GLY A 173 -33.32 39.40 44.27
N GLY A 174 -32.17 38.75 44.45
CA GLY A 174 -31.66 38.38 45.77
C GLY A 174 -30.17 38.03 45.70
N LEU A 175 -29.34 38.95 46.19
CA LEU A 175 -27.99 38.72 46.70
C LEU A 175 -27.00 37.97 45.78
N LEU A 176 -26.27 38.76 44.98
CA LEU A 176 -24.92 38.41 44.54
C LEU A 176 -24.03 38.24 45.78
N LYS A 177 -23.90 37.00 46.28
CA LYS A 177 -22.77 36.64 47.14
C LYS A 177 -21.50 36.72 46.29
N PRO A 178 -20.41 37.35 46.78
CA PRO A 178 -19.14 37.32 46.08
C PRO A 178 -18.73 35.85 45.90
N LEU A 179 -18.59 35.42 44.65
CA LEU A 179 -17.95 34.14 44.35
C LEU A 179 -16.52 34.22 44.89
N GLU A 180 -16.25 33.49 45.98
CA GLU A 180 -14.89 33.29 46.47
C GLU A 180 -14.03 32.83 45.30
N VAL A 181 -13.01 33.61 44.95
CA VAL A 181 -12.06 33.27 43.88
C VAL A 181 -11.18 32.14 44.41
N LYS A 182 -11.65 30.90 44.27
CA LYS A 182 -10.91 29.71 44.65
C LYS A 182 -9.67 29.55 43.79
N THR A 183 -8.60 29.05 44.39
CA THR A 183 -7.34 28.80 43.68
C THR A 183 -7.48 27.65 42.68
N VAL A 184 -6.68 27.64 41.61
CA VAL A 184 -6.72 26.59 40.57
C VAL A 184 -6.63 25.15 41.14
N PRO A 185 -5.73 24.84 42.10
CA PRO A 185 -5.66 23.50 42.69
C PRO A 185 -6.94 23.09 43.44
N GLU A 186 -7.58 24.01 44.16
CA GLU A 186 -8.83 23.75 44.87
C GLU A 186 -9.97 23.47 43.90
N GLN A 187 -10.04 24.22 42.79
CA GLN A 187 -11.02 23.98 41.74
C GLN A 187 -10.88 22.59 41.11
N ILE A 188 -9.65 22.13 40.87
CA ILE A 188 -9.38 20.78 40.35
C ILE A 188 -9.80 19.71 41.36
N LYS A 189 -9.48 19.89 42.65
CA LYS A 189 -9.87 18.95 43.71
C LYS A 189 -11.39 18.85 43.82
N GLU A 190 -12.06 19.98 43.75
CA GLU A 190 -13.50 20.06 43.87
C GLU A 190 -14.20 19.51 42.61
N PHE A 191 -13.65 19.76 41.41
CA PHE A 191 -14.08 19.11 40.17
C PHE A 191 -13.99 17.58 40.28
N ARG A 192 -12.89 17.03 40.79
CA ARG A 192 -12.73 15.58 40.98
C ARG A 192 -13.80 15.00 41.88
N ARG A 193 -14.09 15.67 43.00
CA ARG A 193 -15.13 15.26 43.95
C ARG A 193 -16.52 15.28 43.29
N GLU A 194 -16.85 16.33 42.54
CA GLU A 194 -18.14 16.42 41.85
C GLU A 194 -18.28 15.35 40.76
N PHE A 195 -17.21 15.05 40.03
CA PHE A 195 -17.23 14.01 39.00
C PHE A 195 -17.36 12.60 39.60
N GLU A 196 -16.65 12.30 40.68
CA GLU A 196 -16.78 11.02 41.39
C GLU A 196 -18.20 10.83 41.92
N SER A 197 -18.75 11.87 42.55
CA SER A 197 -20.15 11.91 42.99
C SER A 197 -21.12 11.72 41.82
N LEU A 198 -20.83 12.29 40.65
CA LEU A 198 -21.63 12.11 39.45
C LEU A 198 -21.64 10.65 38.98
N LEU A 199 -20.48 9.99 38.92
CA LEU A 199 -20.39 8.56 38.58
C LEU A 199 -21.18 7.69 39.57
N GLU A 200 -21.08 7.99 40.87
CA GLU A 200 -21.83 7.29 41.91
C GLU A 200 -23.34 7.44 41.75
N SER A 201 -23.83 8.67 41.55
CA SER A 201 -25.27 8.90 41.33
C SER A 201 -25.79 8.28 40.04
N ALA A 202 -24.92 8.09 39.05
CA ALA A 202 -25.24 7.47 37.78
C ALA A 202 -25.17 5.92 37.84
N GLY A 203 -24.79 5.34 38.99
CA GLY A 203 -24.62 3.89 39.14
C GLY A 203 -23.46 3.33 38.31
N ILE A 204 -22.44 4.15 38.03
CA ILE A 204 -21.27 3.77 37.24
C ILE A 204 -20.15 3.34 38.19
N GLU A 205 -19.85 2.03 38.19
CA GLU A 205 -18.71 1.46 38.94
C GLU A 205 -17.38 1.67 38.20
N GLN A 206 -17.43 1.82 36.87
CA GLN A 206 -16.25 2.08 36.04
C GLN A 206 -16.60 2.84 34.76
N LEU A 207 -15.85 3.90 34.47
CA LEU A 207 -15.87 4.64 33.21
C LEU A 207 -14.72 4.17 32.32
N VAL A 208 -15.00 3.66 31.13
CA VAL A 208 -14.00 3.23 30.14
C VAL A 208 -14.09 4.13 28.91
N VAL A 209 -13.02 4.88 28.65
CA VAL A 209 -12.92 5.80 27.52
C VAL A 209 -12.01 5.21 26.46
N LEU A 210 -12.58 4.88 25.30
CA LEU A 210 -11.87 4.37 24.14
C LEU A 210 -11.51 5.55 23.23
N ILE A 211 -10.22 5.80 23.03
CA ILE A 211 -9.72 6.91 22.22
C ILE A 211 -9.15 6.35 20.93
N ASP A 212 -9.67 6.82 19.80
CA ASP A 212 -9.28 6.34 18.46
C ASP A 212 -8.90 7.49 17.50
N ASP A 213 -8.29 7.11 16.37
CA ASP A 213 -7.89 7.97 15.26
C ASP A 213 -6.94 9.13 15.66
N LEU A 214 -6.16 8.96 16.73
CA LEU A 214 -5.12 9.94 17.10
C LEU A 214 -4.04 10.11 16.02
N ASP A 215 -3.81 9.05 15.23
CA ASP A 215 -2.87 9.07 14.11
C ASP A 215 -3.38 9.87 12.90
N ARG A 216 -4.65 10.32 12.90
CA ARG A 216 -5.22 11.22 11.89
C ARG A 216 -5.28 12.68 12.34
N CYS A 217 -5.07 12.93 13.63
CA CYS A 217 -5.05 14.28 14.17
C CYS A 217 -3.83 15.08 13.69
N LEU A 218 -3.98 16.40 13.64
CA LEU A 218 -2.82 17.29 13.64
C LEU A 218 -1.95 17.03 14.88
N PRO A 219 -0.61 17.19 14.78
CA PRO A 219 0.32 16.99 15.89
C PRO A 219 -0.11 17.62 17.21
N ASP A 220 -0.47 18.90 17.19
CA ASP A 220 -0.83 19.63 18.42
C ASP A 220 -2.11 19.05 19.04
N THR A 221 -3.13 18.76 18.22
CA THR A 221 -4.38 18.11 18.67
C THR A 221 -4.14 16.72 19.25
N ALA A 222 -3.23 15.93 18.66
CA ALA A 222 -2.89 14.61 19.18
C ALA A 222 -2.26 14.71 20.58
N ILE A 223 -1.31 15.64 20.77
CA ILE A 223 -0.66 15.87 22.07
C ILE A 223 -1.66 16.43 23.08
N GLU A 224 -2.48 17.42 22.72
CA GLU A 224 -3.51 17.97 23.59
C GLU A 224 -4.52 16.90 24.04
N THR A 225 -4.90 15.98 23.14
CA THR A 225 -5.80 14.86 23.49
C THR A 225 -5.13 13.90 24.46
N LEU A 226 -3.86 13.56 24.25
CA LEU A 226 -3.10 12.72 25.18
C LEU A 226 -2.90 13.40 26.55
N GLU A 227 -2.70 14.72 26.58
CA GLU A 227 -2.67 15.49 27.81
C GLU A 227 -4.03 15.53 28.51
N ALA A 228 -5.12 15.60 27.74
CA ALA A 228 -6.47 15.52 28.27
C ALA A 228 -6.70 14.21 29.01
N VAL A 229 -6.30 13.08 28.42
CA VAL A 229 -6.33 11.76 29.08
C VAL A 229 -5.66 11.81 30.44
N ARG A 230 -4.45 12.38 30.50
CA ARG A 230 -3.68 12.47 31.75
C ARG A 230 -4.43 13.18 32.87
N LEU A 231 -5.29 14.15 32.57
CA LEU A 231 -6.09 14.83 33.60
C LEU A 231 -7.07 13.87 34.30
N PHE A 232 -7.65 12.92 33.56
CA PHE A 232 -8.64 11.95 34.06
C PHE A 232 -8.04 10.69 34.65
N VAL A 233 -6.80 10.36 34.30
CA VAL A 233 -6.06 9.19 34.83
C VAL A 233 -5.73 9.31 36.33
N PHE A 234 -6.10 10.42 36.97
CA PHE A 234 -6.03 10.58 38.42
C PHE A 234 -7.39 10.55 39.11
N MET A 235 -8.45 10.21 38.39
CA MET A 235 -9.81 10.12 38.93
C MET A 235 -10.13 8.65 39.23
N ALA A 236 -10.73 8.37 40.38
CA ALA A 236 -11.11 7.00 40.71
C ALA A 236 -12.12 6.47 39.67
N ARG A 237 -12.10 5.16 39.43
CA ARG A 237 -13.04 4.47 38.55
C ARG A 237 -12.94 4.81 37.06
N THR A 238 -11.85 5.39 36.58
CA THR A 238 -11.66 5.72 35.15
C THR A 238 -10.61 4.84 34.47
N ALA A 239 -10.86 4.42 33.25
CA ALA A 239 -9.89 3.71 32.42
C ALA A 239 -9.88 4.30 31.03
N PHE A 240 -8.69 4.46 30.46
CA PHE A 240 -8.48 4.96 29.10
C PHE A 240 -7.83 3.87 28.26
N VAL A 241 -8.38 3.60 27.07
CA VAL A 241 -7.76 2.73 26.08
C VAL A 241 -7.49 3.56 24.84
N VAL A 242 -6.21 3.78 24.54
CA VAL A 242 -5.76 4.72 23.51
C VAL A 242 -5.19 3.96 22.32
N ALA A 243 -5.88 3.99 21.19
CA ALA A 243 -5.38 3.47 19.93
C ALA A 243 -4.53 4.54 19.22
N ALA A 244 -3.26 4.23 18.96
CA ALA A 244 -2.36 5.14 18.26
C ALA A 244 -1.22 4.41 17.53
N ASP A 245 -0.77 5.00 16.42
CA ASP A 245 0.49 4.63 15.78
C ASP A 245 1.66 5.30 16.53
N GLU A 246 2.60 4.51 17.05
CA GLU A 246 3.74 5.02 17.83
C GLU A 246 4.60 6.01 17.04
N ALA A 247 4.82 5.77 15.74
CA ALA A 247 5.64 6.62 14.89
C ALA A 247 4.96 7.98 14.64
N MET A 248 3.64 7.99 14.50
CA MET A 248 2.87 9.23 14.34
C MET A 248 2.88 10.06 15.62
N ILE A 249 2.75 9.41 16.79
CA ILE A 249 2.85 10.14 18.06
C ILE A 249 4.27 10.67 18.29
N GLU A 250 5.30 9.90 17.94
CA GLU A 250 6.68 10.36 18.02
C GLU A 250 6.92 11.61 17.16
N TYR A 251 6.40 11.60 15.93
CA TYR A 251 6.39 12.78 15.07
C TYR A 251 5.66 13.97 15.72
N ALA A 252 4.48 13.72 16.31
CA ALA A 252 3.70 14.77 16.95
C ALA A 252 4.44 15.41 18.14
N VAL A 253 5.08 14.60 18.99
CA VAL A 253 5.88 15.09 20.13
C VAL A 253 7.05 15.95 19.65
N ARG A 254 7.78 15.49 18.63
CA ARG A 254 8.93 16.24 18.08
C ARG A 254 8.52 17.59 17.51
N LYS A 255 7.34 17.69 16.88
CA LYS A 255 6.83 18.96 16.35
C LYS A 255 6.37 19.89 17.48
N HIS A 256 5.71 19.36 18.50
CA HIS A 256 5.20 20.14 19.64
C HIS A 256 6.32 20.67 20.54
N PHE A 257 7.47 19.99 20.59
CA PHE A 257 8.66 20.41 21.34
C PHE A 257 9.88 20.52 20.40
N PRO A 258 10.01 21.61 19.63
CA PRO A 258 11.06 21.74 18.61
C PRO A 258 12.47 21.89 19.20
N ASP A 259 12.60 22.44 20.41
CA ASP A 259 13.88 22.68 21.09
C ASP A 259 14.39 21.47 21.90
N LEU A 260 13.89 20.27 21.59
CA LEU A 260 14.37 19.06 22.27
C LEU A 260 15.85 18.84 21.91
N PRO A 261 16.72 18.61 22.92
CA PRO A 261 18.11 18.29 22.64
C PRO A 261 18.17 17.06 21.75
N GLU A 262 18.93 17.14 20.65
CA GLU A 262 19.28 15.98 19.81
C GLU A 262 20.01 14.97 20.71
N THR A 263 19.25 14.12 21.37
CA THR A 263 19.80 13.21 22.36
C THR A 263 20.31 12.01 21.58
N SER A 264 21.62 12.00 21.33
CA SER A 264 22.39 10.89 20.80
C SER A 264 22.39 9.71 21.79
N GLY A 265 21.26 9.00 21.91
CA GLY A 265 21.10 7.84 22.78
C GLY A 265 19.96 6.91 22.32
N PRO A 266 19.96 5.62 22.72
CA PRO A 266 19.03 4.61 22.22
C PRO A 266 17.56 4.74 22.69
N ARG A 267 17.21 5.78 23.46
CA ARG A 267 15.82 6.04 23.90
C ARG A 267 15.43 7.50 23.61
N ASP A 268 14.62 7.70 22.57
CA ASP A 268 14.04 8.99 22.20
C ASP A 268 13.20 9.61 23.32
N TYR A 269 13.30 10.93 23.52
CA TYR A 269 12.44 11.70 24.45
C TYR A 269 10.95 11.41 24.23
N ALA A 270 10.53 11.25 22.97
CA ALA A 270 9.16 10.93 22.61
C ALA A 270 8.66 9.60 23.22
N ARG A 271 9.53 8.59 23.31
CA ARG A 271 9.19 7.32 23.97
C ARG A 271 9.02 7.51 25.48
N ASN A 272 9.89 8.29 26.11
CA ASN A 272 9.75 8.62 27.54
C ASN A 272 8.48 9.44 27.82
N TYR A 273 8.07 10.30 26.87
CA TYR A 273 6.82 11.05 26.96
C TYR A 273 5.62 10.11 26.88
N LEU A 274 5.61 9.16 25.93
CA LEU A 274 4.59 8.13 25.80
C LEU A 274 4.52 7.22 27.03
N GLU A 275 5.64 6.74 27.57
CA GLU A 275 5.69 5.90 28.78
C GLU A 275 5.08 6.59 30.00
N LYS A 276 5.14 7.93 30.08
CA LYS A 276 4.51 8.70 31.17
C LYS A 276 3.00 8.82 31.03
N LEU A 277 2.47 8.68 29.82
CA LEU A 277 1.04 8.85 29.51
C LEU A 277 0.32 7.50 29.44
N ILE A 278 0.98 6.51 28.85
CA ILE A 278 0.48 5.15 28.64
C ILE A 278 1.16 4.24 29.65
N GLN A 279 0.40 3.77 30.62
CA GLN A 279 0.92 2.95 31.71
C GLN A 279 1.10 1.50 31.28
N VAL A 280 0.22 0.99 30.41
CA VAL A 280 0.26 -0.39 29.92
C VAL A 280 0.18 -0.42 28.39
N PRO A 281 1.30 -0.62 27.68
CA PRO A 281 1.30 -0.72 26.23
C PRO A 281 0.99 -2.15 25.75
N PHE A 282 0.01 -2.30 24.87
CA PHE A 282 -0.27 -3.50 24.08
C PHE A 282 0.08 -3.21 22.62
N ARG A 283 0.81 -4.12 21.98
CA ARG A 283 1.14 -4.03 20.55
C ARG A 283 0.42 -5.12 19.79
N ILE A 284 -0.29 -4.74 18.73
CA ILE A 284 -0.90 -5.69 17.80
C ILE A 284 0.23 -6.28 16.94
N PRO A 285 0.41 -7.61 16.94
CA PRO A 285 1.43 -8.25 16.12
C PRO A 285 1.10 -8.15 14.63
N ALA A 286 2.14 -8.01 13.81
CA ALA A 286 2.00 -8.16 12.36
C ALA A 286 1.68 -9.62 12.01
N LEU A 287 0.85 -9.83 10.97
CA LEU A 287 0.48 -11.17 10.54
C LEU A 287 1.66 -11.91 9.92
N GLY A 288 1.93 -13.11 10.40
CA GLY A 288 2.81 -14.07 9.76
C GLY A 288 2.19 -14.69 8.51
N GLU A 289 2.91 -15.62 7.89
CA GLU A 289 2.48 -16.29 6.67
C GLU A 289 1.23 -17.15 6.89
N ALA A 290 1.20 -17.98 7.95
CA ALA A 290 0.07 -18.84 8.26
C ALA A 290 -1.20 -18.02 8.54
N GLU A 291 -1.06 -16.95 9.32
CA GLU A 291 -2.15 -16.04 9.66
C GLU A 291 -2.66 -15.31 8.42
N THR A 292 -1.76 -14.83 7.55
CA THR A 292 -2.12 -14.19 6.28
C THR A 292 -2.89 -15.14 5.36
N ARG A 293 -2.47 -16.40 5.24
CA ARG A 293 -3.17 -17.42 4.42
C ARG A 293 -4.58 -17.69 4.95
N ILE A 294 -4.71 -17.89 6.26
CA ILE A 294 -6.01 -18.08 6.92
C ILE A 294 -6.89 -16.85 6.68
N TYR A 295 -6.34 -15.65 6.86
CA TYR A 295 -7.06 -14.40 6.69
C TYR A 295 -7.56 -14.20 5.26
N VAL A 296 -6.70 -14.40 4.25
CA VAL A 296 -7.08 -14.33 2.83
C VAL A 296 -8.18 -15.35 2.52
N THR A 297 -8.05 -16.58 3.04
CA THR A 297 -9.07 -17.63 2.88
C THR A 297 -10.42 -17.18 3.43
N LEU A 298 -10.45 -16.67 4.66
CA LEU A 298 -11.67 -16.18 5.31
C LEU A 298 -12.29 -15.00 4.55
N LEU A 299 -11.49 -14.04 4.09
CA LEU A 299 -11.98 -12.89 3.32
C LEU A 299 -12.64 -13.33 2.00
N LEU A 300 -12.00 -14.23 1.27
CA LEU A 300 -12.51 -14.71 -0.03
C LEU A 300 -13.77 -15.57 0.13
N ILE A 301 -13.81 -16.45 1.14
CA ILE A 301 -14.99 -17.28 1.43
C ILE A 301 -16.14 -16.41 1.96
N GLY A 302 -15.86 -15.48 2.87
CA GLY A 302 -16.86 -14.53 3.38
C GLY A 302 -17.47 -13.70 2.25
N ALA A 303 -16.65 -13.23 1.31
CA ALA A 303 -17.14 -12.53 0.12
C ALA A 303 -18.03 -13.38 -0.81
N ALA A 304 -17.86 -14.71 -0.82
CA ALA A 304 -18.61 -15.63 -1.66
C ALA A 304 -19.89 -16.20 -1.00
N LEU A 305 -19.90 -16.33 0.33
CA LEU A 305 -21.03 -16.84 1.12
C LEU A 305 -21.88 -15.73 1.75
N GLY A 306 -21.28 -14.58 2.02
CA GLY A 306 -21.86 -13.50 2.82
C GLY A 306 -21.45 -13.62 4.29
N ASP A 307 -21.16 -12.48 4.91
CA ASP A 307 -20.62 -12.41 6.28
C ASP A 307 -21.59 -12.92 7.36
N SER A 308 -22.89 -12.97 7.06
CA SER A 308 -23.94 -13.44 7.97
C SER A 308 -24.26 -14.94 7.84
N ALA A 309 -23.57 -15.67 6.95
CA ALA A 309 -23.83 -17.10 6.75
C ALA A 309 -23.39 -17.92 7.99
N PRO A 310 -24.24 -18.84 8.51
CA PRO A 310 -23.89 -19.64 9.68
C PRO A 310 -22.69 -20.57 9.43
N GLU A 311 -22.55 -21.09 8.21
CA GLU A 311 -21.40 -21.89 7.80
C GLU A 311 -20.10 -21.08 7.83
N PHE A 312 -20.17 -19.79 7.49
CA PHE A 312 -19.02 -18.89 7.59
C PHE A 312 -18.65 -18.60 9.05
N ALA A 313 -19.64 -18.39 9.93
CA ALA A 313 -19.40 -18.26 11.36
C ALA A 313 -18.73 -19.51 11.96
N ALA A 314 -19.17 -20.71 11.56
CA ALA A 314 -18.53 -21.97 11.96
C ALA A 314 -17.09 -22.07 11.43
N LEU A 315 -16.84 -21.61 10.20
CA LEU A 315 -15.50 -21.59 9.62
C LEU A 315 -14.55 -20.65 10.39
N ILE A 316 -15.03 -19.49 10.83
CA ILE A 316 -14.27 -18.56 11.67
C ILE A 316 -13.84 -19.27 12.97
N VAL A 317 -14.73 -20.03 13.61
CA VAL A 317 -14.39 -20.80 14.83
C VAL A 317 -13.27 -21.82 14.54
N ALA A 318 -13.37 -22.57 13.44
CA ALA A 318 -12.36 -23.55 13.04
C ALA A 318 -11.00 -22.91 12.68
N ALA A 319 -11.02 -21.71 12.08
CA ALA A 319 -9.83 -20.93 11.77
C ALA A 319 -9.17 -20.39 13.05
N ARG A 320 -9.97 -19.90 14.00
CA ARG A 320 -9.47 -19.37 15.28
C ARG A 320 -8.72 -20.40 16.10
N GLU A 321 -9.12 -21.67 16.07
CA GLU A 321 -8.39 -22.72 16.76
C GLU A 321 -6.93 -22.81 16.30
N ARG A 322 -6.69 -22.67 14.99
CA ARG A 322 -5.35 -22.67 14.37
C ARG A 322 -4.58 -21.38 14.67
N LEU A 323 -5.27 -20.25 14.71
CA LEU A 323 -4.69 -18.95 15.06
C LEU A 323 -4.27 -18.85 16.54
N ARG A 324 -4.59 -19.85 17.38
CA ARG A 324 -4.03 -19.91 18.76
C ARG A 324 -2.54 -20.24 18.77
N ARG A 325 -2.05 -20.96 17.78
CA ARG A 325 -0.65 -21.44 17.71
C ARG A 325 -0.06 -21.26 16.30
N PRO A 326 0.01 -20.01 15.79
CA PRO A 326 0.44 -19.74 14.42
C PRO A 326 1.89 -20.20 14.12
N TRP A 327 2.75 -20.33 15.14
CA TRP A 327 4.12 -20.84 15.01
C TRP A 327 4.21 -22.32 14.62
N GLN A 328 3.11 -23.08 14.72
CA GLN A 328 3.04 -24.44 14.20
C GLN A 328 2.87 -24.47 12.67
N GLY A 329 2.59 -23.31 12.05
CA GLY A 329 2.43 -23.19 10.60
C GLY A 329 1.18 -23.89 10.05
N GLU A 330 0.22 -24.19 10.93
CA GLU A 330 -1.01 -24.89 10.54
C GLU A 330 -1.83 -24.06 9.56
N ARG A 331 -2.30 -24.72 8.50
CA ARG A 331 -3.18 -24.13 7.48
C ARG A 331 -4.62 -24.52 7.75
N LEU A 332 -5.54 -23.80 7.12
CA LEU A 332 -6.94 -24.22 7.05
C LEU A 332 -7.03 -25.41 6.08
N ASP A 333 -7.15 -26.63 6.61
CA ASP A 333 -7.16 -27.86 5.81
C ASP A 333 -8.39 -27.88 4.88
N PRO A 334 -8.22 -28.07 3.55
CA PRO A 334 -9.33 -28.24 2.62
C PRO A 334 -10.38 -29.27 3.08
N ALA A 335 -9.98 -30.34 3.76
CA ALA A 335 -10.91 -31.35 4.29
C ALA A 335 -11.86 -30.74 5.35
N ILE A 336 -11.32 -29.94 6.26
CA ILE A 336 -12.09 -29.27 7.32
C ILE A 336 -12.98 -28.19 6.72
N VAL A 337 -12.48 -27.45 5.73
CA VAL A 337 -13.28 -26.46 5.02
C VAL A 337 -14.47 -27.13 4.31
N LYS A 338 -14.25 -28.29 3.69
CA LYS A 338 -15.31 -29.07 3.04
C LYS A 338 -16.33 -29.58 4.05
N GLU A 339 -15.87 -30.09 5.19
CA GLU A 339 -16.74 -30.56 6.27
C GLU A 339 -17.63 -29.43 6.82
N VAL A 340 -17.03 -28.27 7.12
CA VAL A 340 -17.75 -27.12 7.70
C VAL A 340 -18.71 -26.47 6.71
N LEU A 341 -18.32 -26.34 5.44
CA LEU A 341 -19.14 -25.66 4.43
C LEU A 341 -20.16 -26.57 3.76
N GLY A 342 -19.99 -27.89 3.84
CA GLY A 342 -20.90 -28.89 3.26
C GLY A 342 -21.20 -28.61 1.79
N LYS A 343 -22.48 -28.36 1.47
CA LYS A 343 -22.95 -28.06 0.10
C LYS A 343 -22.31 -26.82 -0.53
N HIS A 344 -21.72 -25.93 0.26
CA HIS A 344 -21.06 -24.71 -0.20
C HIS A 344 -19.55 -24.86 -0.41
N ALA A 345 -19.00 -26.06 -0.20
CA ALA A 345 -17.57 -26.32 -0.31
C ALA A 345 -16.95 -25.90 -1.65
N SER A 346 -17.68 -26.05 -2.76
CA SER A 346 -17.20 -25.65 -4.10
C SER A 346 -16.90 -24.15 -4.22
N LYS A 347 -17.53 -23.31 -3.39
CA LYS A 347 -17.26 -21.87 -3.35
C LYS A 347 -15.92 -21.53 -2.67
N ALA A 348 -15.34 -22.47 -1.92
CA ALA A 348 -14.08 -22.28 -1.20
C ALA A 348 -12.85 -22.79 -1.94
N ASP A 349 -12.99 -23.66 -2.95
CA ASP A 349 -11.85 -24.25 -3.66
C ASP A 349 -10.96 -23.18 -4.30
N ALA A 350 -11.55 -22.21 -5.01
CA ALA A 350 -10.82 -21.10 -5.60
C ALA A 350 -10.14 -20.21 -4.55
N ALA A 351 -10.79 -20.02 -3.39
CA ALA A 351 -10.23 -19.23 -2.29
C ALA A 351 -9.01 -19.91 -1.66
N LEU A 352 -9.09 -21.23 -1.44
CA LEU A 352 -7.99 -22.02 -0.89
C LEU A 352 -6.79 -22.02 -1.82
N VAL A 353 -6.99 -22.28 -3.11
CA VAL A 353 -5.92 -22.27 -4.12
C VAL A 353 -5.27 -20.89 -4.18
N LEU A 354 -6.07 -19.83 -4.29
CA LEU A 354 -5.55 -18.47 -4.40
C LEU A 354 -4.78 -18.05 -3.13
N SER A 355 -5.29 -18.39 -1.94
CA SER A 355 -4.63 -18.08 -0.67
C SER A 355 -3.28 -18.79 -0.49
N ASP A 356 -3.18 -20.05 -0.95
CA ASP A 356 -1.94 -20.83 -0.87
C ASP A 356 -0.87 -20.26 -1.81
N GLN A 357 -1.31 -19.80 -2.99
CA GLN A 357 -0.44 -19.20 -3.99
C GLN A 357 0.07 -17.82 -3.56
N ILE A 358 -0.82 -16.90 -3.18
CA ILE A 358 -0.40 -15.51 -2.92
C ILE A 358 0.07 -15.28 -1.48
N GLY A 359 -0.35 -16.13 -0.54
CA GLY A 359 -0.12 -15.96 0.90
C GLY A 359 1.32 -15.64 1.32
N PRO A 360 2.34 -16.41 0.92
CA PRO A 360 3.73 -16.17 1.32
C PRO A 360 4.28 -14.79 0.92
N VAL A 361 4.12 -14.44 -0.37
CA VAL A 361 4.63 -13.18 -0.91
C VAL A 361 3.77 -12.01 -0.44
N LEU A 362 2.46 -12.21 -0.28
CA LEU A 362 1.56 -11.17 0.24
C LEU A 362 1.83 -10.88 1.72
N ALA A 363 2.13 -11.88 2.54
CA ALA A 363 2.51 -11.69 3.95
C ALA A 363 3.78 -10.86 4.06
N THR A 364 4.83 -11.25 3.32
CA THR A 364 6.12 -10.54 3.33
C THR A 364 6.00 -9.14 2.72
N GLY A 365 5.33 -9.02 1.57
CA GLY A 365 5.17 -7.76 0.83
C GLY A 365 4.33 -6.73 1.58
N THR A 366 3.27 -7.17 2.26
CA THR A 366 2.45 -6.27 3.10
C THR A 366 3.00 -6.09 4.51
N ARG A 367 4.08 -6.78 4.87
CA ARG A 367 4.62 -6.87 6.24
C ARG A 367 3.53 -7.26 7.25
N GLY A 368 2.64 -8.17 6.85
CA GLY A 368 1.55 -8.65 7.68
C GLY A 368 0.44 -7.63 7.95
N ASN A 369 0.32 -6.55 7.17
CA ASN A 369 -0.70 -5.53 7.38
C ASN A 369 -2.08 -5.93 6.81
N PRO A 370 -3.12 -6.15 7.65
CA PRO A 370 -4.44 -6.63 7.22
C PRO A 370 -5.12 -5.73 6.18
N ARG A 371 -5.04 -4.41 6.36
CA ARG A 371 -5.63 -3.43 5.43
C ARG A 371 -4.99 -3.52 4.05
N GLN A 372 -3.67 -3.65 3.99
CA GLN A 372 -2.95 -3.79 2.73
C GLN A 372 -3.28 -5.11 2.02
N ILE A 373 -3.54 -6.19 2.77
CA ILE A 373 -4.04 -7.46 2.26
C ILE A 373 -5.43 -7.29 1.64
N LYS A 374 -6.39 -6.69 2.36
CA LYS A 374 -7.73 -6.39 1.82
C LYS A 374 -7.66 -5.54 0.55
N ARG A 375 -6.85 -4.47 0.56
CA ARG A 375 -6.64 -3.60 -0.61
C ARG A 375 -6.13 -4.37 -1.82
N PHE A 376 -5.17 -5.27 -1.63
CA PHE A 376 -4.68 -6.13 -2.70
C PHE A 376 -5.80 -6.98 -3.32
N LEU A 377 -6.59 -7.65 -2.48
CA LEU A 377 -7.69 -8.50 -2.93
C LEU A 377 -8.80 -7.70 -3.62
N ASN A 378 -9.12 -6.50 -3.12
CA ASN A 378 -10.07 -5.60 -3.77
C ASN A 378 -9.58 -5.14 -5.14
N SER A 379 -8.31 -4.75 -5.26
CA SER A 379 -7.71 -4.39 -6.55
C SER A 379 -7.74 -5.57 -7.52
N LEU A 380 -7.45 -6.79 -7.05
CA LEU A 380 -7.50 -8.00 -7.86
C LEU A 380 -8.91 -8.27 -8.40
N GLN A 381 -9.92 -8.20 -7.53
CA GLN A 381 -11.32 -8.42 -7.92
C GLN A 381 -11.84 -7.33 -8.87
N LEU A 382 -11.49 -6.06 -8.63
CA LEU A 382 -11.87 -4.94 -9.49
C LEU A 382 -11.25 -5.05 -10.88
N ARG A 383 -9.99 -5.45 -10.96
CA ARG A 383 -9.27 -5.67 -12.22
C ARG A 383 -9.88 -6.83 -13.01
N HIS A 384 -10.18 -7.94 -12.36
CA HIS A 384 -10.89 -9.05 -13.01
C HIS A 384 -12.29 -8.63 -13.49
N ALA A 385 -13.06 -7.91 -12.68
CA ALA A 385 -14.37 -7.38 -13.08
C ALA A 385 -14.27 -6.43 -14.29
N THR A 386 -13.21 -5.64 -14.37
CA THR A 386 -12.94 -4.75 -15.51
C THR A 386 -12.67 -5.55 -16.78
N ALA A 387 -11.92 -6.65 -16.70
CA ALA A 387 -11.68 -7.55 -17.83
C ALA A 387 -13.00 -8.20 -18.33
N GLN A 388 -13.84 -8.65 -17.40
CA GLN A 388 -15.16 -9.20 -17.71
C GLN A 388 -16.05 -8.15 -18.41
N ALA A 389 -16.11 -6.93 -17.87
CA ALA A 389 -16.88 -5.84 -18.46
C ALA A 389 -16.39 -5.43 -19.86
N ARG A 390 -15.10 -5.61 -20.14
CA ARG A 390 -14.48 -5.34 -21.45
C ARG A 390 -14.57 -6.51 -22.43
N GLY A 391 -15.12 -7.66 -22.03
CA GLY A 391 -15.38 -8.80 -22.91
C GLY A 391 -14.22 -9.78 -23.10
N PHE A 392 -13.14 -9.67 -22.34
CA PHE A 392 -11.99 -10.60 -22.39
C PHE A 392 -11.70 -11.24 -21.01
N GLY A 393 -12.71 -11.28 -20.14
CA GLY A 393 -12.58 -11.86 -18.80
C GLY A 393 -12.15 -13.34 -18.80
N GLU A 394 -12.58 -14.12 -19.79
CA GLU A 394 -12.21 -15.54 -19.94
C GLU A 394 -10.71 -15.74 -20.19
N ASP A 395 -10.01 -14.73 -20.72
CA ASP A 395 -8.56 -14.77 -20.95
C ASP A 395 -7.77 -14.56 -19.65
N ILE A 396 -8.43 -14.07 -18.59
CA ILE A 396 -7.82 -13.68 -17.33
C ILE A 396 -8.05 -14.73 -16.25
N LYS A 397 -6.99 -15.50 -15.95
CA LYS A 397 -6.97 -16.40 -14.79
C LYS A 397 -6.58 -15.62 -13.54
N LEU A 398 -7.45 -15.60 -12.53
CA LEU A 398 -7.22 -14.92 -11.25
C LEU A 398 -5.86 -15.24 -10.60
N PRO A 399 -5.41 -16.51 -10.51
CA PRO A 399 -4.05 -16.85 -10.03
C PRO A 399 -2.91 -16.15 -10.76
N VAL A 400 -2.99 -16.07 -12.10
CA VAL A 400 -1.96 -15.45 -12.94
C VAL A 400 -1.94 -13.94 -12.70
N LEU A 401 -3.13 -13.32 -12.74
CA LEU A 401 -3.28 -11.89 -12.47
C LEU A 401 -2.75 -11.55 -11.07
N ALA A 402 -3.07 -12.36 -10.06
CA ALA A 402 -2.61 -12.11 -8.70
C ALA A 402 -1.08 -12.20 -8.59
N LYS A 403 -0.43 -13.22 -9.17
CA LYS A 403 1.04 -13.33 -9.15
C LYS A 403 1.71 -12.15 -9.84
N LEU A 404 1.17 -11.70 -10.97
CA LEU A 404 1.66 -10.52 -11.67
C LEU A 404 1.46 -9.23 -10.86
N MET A 405 0.32 -9.08 -10.18
CA MET A 405 0.07 -7.94 -9.28
C MET A 405 0.99 -7.92 -8.06
N LEU A 406 1.47 -9.08 -7.59
CA LEU A 406 2.45 -9.15 -6.50
C LEU A 406 3.78 -8.53 -6.93
N SER A 407 4.27 -8.81 -8.16
CA SER A 407 5.49 -8.17 -8.65
C SER A 407 5.26 -6.68 -8.91
N GLU A 408 4.14 -6.27 -9.51
CA GLU A 408 3.81 -4.85 -9.71
C GLU A 408 3.88 -4.05 -8.41
N ARG A 409 3.36 -4.62 -7.32
CA ARG A 409 3.24 -3.92 -6.05
C ARG A 409 4.51 -3.95 -5.20
N PHE A 410 5.22 -5.07 -5.18
CA PHE A 410 6.33 -5.30 -4.25
C PHE A 410 7.71 -5.33 -4.93
N GLU A 411 7.77 -5.57 -6.24
CA GLU A 411 8.97 -5.48 -7.08
C GLU A 411 8.71 -4.73 -8.40
N PRO A 412 8.44 -3.41 -8.38
CA PRO A 412 8.02 -2.66 -9.56
C PRO A 412 9.02 -2.77 -10.73
N ARG A 413 10.33 -2.86 -10.42
CA ARG A 413 11.39 -3.03 -11.43
C ARG A 413 11.27 -4.37 -12.16
N LEU A 414 11.03 -5.47 -11.43
CA LEU A 414 10.81 -6.79 -12.01
C LEU A 414 9.57 -6.78 -12.91
N PHE A 415 8.47 -6.20 -12.41
CA PHE A 415 7.23 -6.06 -13.19
C PHE A 415 7.44 -5.26 -14.47
N ASP A 416 8.10 -4.11 -14.40
CA ASP A 416 8.38 -3.27 -15.57
C ASP A 416 9.21 -4.02 -16.63
N GLN A 417 10.21 -4.80 -16.20
CA GLN A 417 11.03 -5.62 -17.09
C GLN A 417 10.21 -6.74 -17.73
N ILE A 418 9.40 -7.48 -16.96
CA ILE A 418 8.48 -8.50 -17.48
C ILE A 418 7.49 -7.89 -18.48
N ALA A 419 6.88 -6.75 -18.12
CA ALA A 419 5.90 -6.06 -18.94
C ALA A 419 6.50 -5.60 -20.28
N THR A 420 7.71 -5.05 -20.25
CA THR A 420 8.43 -4.61 -21.45
C THR A 420 8.75 -5.78 -22.36
N LEU A 421 9.29 -6.88 -21.82
CA LEU A 421 9.65 -8.08 -22.60
C LEU A 421 8.41 -8.75 -23.19
N ALA A 422 7.35 -8.92 -22.41
CA ALA A 422 6.12 -9.54 -22.87
C ALA A 422 5.36 -8.66 -23.88
N ALA A 423 5.38 -7.33 -23.74
CA ALA A 423 4.75 -6.44 -24.72
C ALA A 423 5.50 -6.43 -26.07
N ALA A 424 6.83 -6.58 -26.05
CA ALA A 424 7.65 -6.68 -27.26
C ALA A 424 7.58 -8.06 -27.94
N ALA A 425 7.19 -9.11 -27.20
CA ALA A 425 7.08 -10.47 -27.73
C ALA A 425 5.82 -10.63 -28.61
N PRO A 426 5.92 -11.19 -29.83
CA PRO A 426 4.77 -11.40 -30.72
C PRO A 426 3.64 -12.25 -30.12
N ASP A 427 4.00 -13.22 -29.27
CA ASP A 427 3.10 -14.15 -28.59
C ASP A 427 2.84 -13.77 -27.12
N GLY A 428 3.37 -12.64 -26.64
CA GLY A 428 3.18 -12.16 -25.29
C GLY A 428 3.91 -12.96 -24.20
N ARG A 429 4.76 -13.91 -24.59
CA ARG A 429 5.50 -14.80 -23.67
C ARG A 429 6.90 -14.27 -23.38
N CYS A 430 7.43 -14.62 -22.21
CA CYS A 430 8.74 -14.15 -21.76
C CYS A 430 9.70 -15.34 -21.53
N PRO A 431 10.62 -15.63 -22.46
CA PRO A 431 11.57 -16.73 -22.33
C PRO A 431 12.47 -16.61 -21.09
N ASP A 432 12.91 -15.39 -20.77
CA ASP A 432 13.73 -15.14 -19.58
C ASP A 432 12.95 -15.41 -18.28
N LEU A 433 11.64 -15.13 -18.27
CA LEU A 433 10.78 -15.45 -17.13
C LEU A 433 10.62 -16.96 -16.97
N SER A 434 10.47 -17.69 -18.08
CA SER A 434 10.46 -19.16 -18.06
C SER A 434 11.77 -19.73 -17.51
N ALA A 435 12.91 -19.15 -17.89
CA ALA A 435 14.21 -19.59 -17.37
C ALA A 435 14.37 -19.29 -15.87
N LEU A 436 13.93 -18.11 -15.41
CA LEU A 436 13.93 -17.73 -14.00
C LEU A 436 13.07 -18.68 -13.15
N GLU A 437 11.84 -18.97 -13.57
CA GLU A 437 10.91 -19.84 -12.85
C GLU A 437 11.39 -21.31 -12.84
N GLY A 438 12.01 -21.76 -13.93
CA GLY A 438 12.69 -23.05 -14.00
C GLY A 438 13.85 -23.15 -13.01
N ALA A 439 14.71 -22.14 -12.94
CA ALA A 439 15.82 -22.09 -11.99
C ALA A 439 15.35 -21.99 -10.53
N ALA A 440 14.28 -21.22 -10.27
CA ALA A 440 13.73 -21.03 -8.93
C ALA A 440 13.07 -22.31 -8.37
N SER A 441 12.59 -23.19 -9.26
CA SER A 441 11.95 -24.48 -8.93
C SER A 441 12.96 -25.61 -8.72
N ALA A 442 14.23 -25.44 -9.08
CA ALA A 442 15.27 -26.44 -8.82
C ALA A 442 15.58 -26.54 -7.31
N PRO A 443 15.78 -27.75 -6.75
CA PRO A 443 16.20 -27.90 -5.36
C PRO A 443 17.53 -27.19 -5.14
N PRO A 444 17.77 -26.55 -3.97
CA PRO A 444 19.02 -25.86 -3.70
C PRO A 444 20.17 -26.86 -3.85
N ALA A 445 21.16 -26.51 -4.68
CA ALA A 445 22.39 -27.29 -4.78
C ALA A 445 22.99 -27.45 -3.38
N PRO A 446 23.47 -28.67 -3.00
CA PRO A 446 24.06 -28.87 -1.69
C PRO A 446 25.21 -27.89 -1.51
N ALA A 447 25.18 -27.14 -0.40
CA ALA A 447 26.21 -26.17 -0.06
C ALA A 447 27.57 -26.87 -0.04
N VAL A 448 28.42 -26.56 -1.02
CA VAL A 448 29.81 -27.00 -1.02
C VAL A 448 30.49 -26.31 0.15
N SER A 449 30.74 -27.06 1.23
CA SER A 449 31.53 -26.62 2.35
C SER A 449 32.92 -26.23 1.87
N ALA A 450 33.20 -24.93 1.88
CA ALA A 450 34.54 -24.39 1.66
C ALA A 450 35.41 -24.65 2.89
N THR A 451 35.99 -25.85 2.98
CA THR A 451 37.13 -26.16 3.84
C THR A 451 38.10 -27.06 3.08
N LYS A 452 39.00 -26.44 2.31
CA LYS A 452 40.25 -27.08 1.89
C LYS A 452 41.40 -26.49 2.70
N LYS A 453 41.97 -27.29 3.61
CA LYS A 453 43.39 -27.18 4.00
C LYS A 453 44.15 -28.34 3.32
N PRO A 454 45.43 -28.15 2.97
CA PRO A 454 46.12 -28.98 1.99
C PRO A 454 46.80 -30.19 2.65
N ALA A 455 46.76 -31.34 1.98
CA ALA A 455 47.64 -32.46 2.29
C ALA A 455 48.03 -33.21 1.00
N VAL A 456 49.28 -32.97 0.61
CA VAL A 456 50.31 -33.84 0.01
C VAL A 456 49.89 -35.09 -0.78
N ALA A 457 50.44 -35.12 -2.00
CA ALA A 457 50.55 -36.16 -3.03
C ALA A 457 50.64 -37.63 -2.60
N ARG A 458 50.03 -38.49 -3.43
CA ARG A 458 50.70 -39.67 -3.99
C ARG A 458 50.04 -40.13 -5.31
N GLU A 459 50.88 -40.32 -6.31
CA GLU A 459 50.59 -40.90 -7.63
C GLU A 459 50.21 -42.37 -7.52
N ALA A 460 49.28 -42.82 -8.38
CA ALA A 460 49.36 -44.11 -9.06
C ALA A 460 48.42 -44.12 -10.27
N ALA A 461 49.00 -44.37 -11.44
CA ALA A 461 48.33 -44.51 -12.72
C ALA A 461 47.63 -45.86 -12.86
N THR A 462 46.52 -45.92 -13.60
CA THR A 462 46.23 -46.97 -14.59
C THR A 462 45.07 -46.58 -15.50
N LYS A 463 45.17 -47.01 -16.76
CA LYS A 463 44.44 -46.59 -17.96
C LYS A 463 43.34 -47.62 -18.32
N PRO A 464 42.60 -47.51 -19.45
CA PRO A 464 41.14 -47.39 -19.49
C PRO A 464 40.41 -48.66 -19.97
N ALA A 465 39.08 -48.71 -19.83
CA ALA A 465 38.24 -49.64 -20.57
C ALA A 465 37.00 -48.93 -21.14
N MET A 466 36.84 -49.07 -22.45
CA MET A 466 35.73 -48.59 -23.27
C MET A 466 34.49 -49.47 -23.07
N ALA A 467 33.30 -48.86 -23.02
CA ALA A 467 32.08 -49.44 -23.56
C ALA A 467 31.20 -48.31 -24.11
N LYS A 468 31.04 -48.31 -25.43
CA LYS A 468 30.07 -47.50 -26.20
C LYS A 468 28.79 -48.31 -26.33
N GLU A 469 27.63 -47.68 -26.12
CA GLU A 469 26.36 -47.88 -26.85
C GLU A 469 25.36 -46.85 -26.30
N ALA A 470 25.09 -45.75 -27.03
CA ALA A 470 24.09 -45.59 -28.09
C ALA A 470 22.85 -44.83 -27.57
N ALA A 471 22.97 -43.51 -27.44
CA ALA A 471 21.85 -42.60 -27.25
C ALA A 471 21.46 -41.99 -28.61
N LYS A 472 20.17 -42.10 -28.95
CA LYS A 472 19.56 -41.51 -30.14
C LYS A 472 19.50 -39.99 -30.00
N ASP A 473 19.86 -39.31 -31.07
CA ASP A 473 19.80 -37.87 -31.28
C ASP A 473 18.36 -37.33 -31.15
N GLU A 474 18.14 -36.43 -30.20
CA GLU A 474 17.21 -35.31 -30.35
C GLU A 474 18.05 -34.01 -30.34
N PRO A 475 17.78 -33.05 -31.23
CA PRO A 475 18.63 -31.88 -31.37
C PRO A 475 18.48 -30.97 -30.15
N ALA A 476 19.60 -30.77 -29.45
CA ALA A 476 19.72 -29.81 -28.36
C ALA A 476 19.27 -28.40 -28.82
N PRO A 477 18.49 -27.66 -28.02
CA PRO A 477 18.10 -26.31 -28.37
C PRO A 477 19.34 -25.40 -28.33
N LYS A 478 19.43 -24.55 -29.35
CA LYS A 478 20.49 -23.56 -29.57
C LYS A 478 20.72 -22.72 -28.30
N GLN A 479 21.98 -22.62 -27.89
CA GLN A 479 22.44 -21.79 -26.77
C GLN A 479 21.90 -20.36 -26.90
N ALA A 480 21.08 -19.94 -25.95
CA ALA A 480 20.60 -18.58 -25.82
C ALA A 480 21.76 -17.65 -25.43
N THR A 481 21.90 -16.56 -26.15
CA THR A 481 22.64 -15.35 -25.72
C THR A 481 22.31 -15.04 -24.27
N GLU A 482 23.32 -14.92 -23.41
CA GLU A 482 23.14 -14.60 -21.98
C GLU A 482 22.35 -13.30 -21.81
N SER A 483 21.09 -13.41 -21.39
CA SER A 483 20.27 -12.24 -21.05
C SER A 483 20.83 -11.60 -19.78
N THR A 484 21.25 -10.34 -19.88
CA THR A 484 21.71 -9.54 -18.73
C THR A 484 20.61 -9.30 -17.71
N ILE A 485 19.35 -9.31 -18.15
CA ILE A 485 18.18 -9.19 -17.27
C ILE A 485 18.00 -10.48 -16.47
N LEU A 486 18.16 -11.65 -17.10
CA LEU A 486 18.05 -12.94 -16.43
C LEU A 486 19.12 -13.10 -15.34
N SER A 487 20.36 -12.69 -15.60
CA SER A 487 21.43 -12.74 -14.58
C SER A 487 21.16 -11.81 -13.40
N GLU A 488 20.57 -10.63 -13.64
CA GLU A 488 20.09 -9.74 -12.58
C GLU A 488 19.00 -10.40 -11.72
N TRP A 489 18.01 -11.04 -12.36
CA TRP A 489 16.92 -11.71 -11.66
C TRP A 489 17.38 -12.89 -10.81
N LEU A 490 18.28 -13.72 -11.35
CA LEU A 490 18.85 -14.87 -10.62
C LEU A 490 19.71 -14.43 -9.43
N ALA A 491 20.30 -13.24 -9.47
CA ALA A 491 21.08 -12.69 -8.35
C ALA A 491 20.22 -12.15 -7.20
N SER A 492 18.91 -11.93 -7.42
CA SER A 492 17.99 -11.34 -6.44
C SER A 492 17.24 -12.43 -5.65
N PRO A 493 17.49 -12.58 -4.32
CA PRO A 493 16.78 -13.56 -3.51
C PRO A 493 15.26 -13.33 -3.43
N ARG A 494 14.83 -12.06 -3.50
CA ARG A 494 13.41 -11.71 -3.47
C ARG A 494 12.70 -12.08 -4.78
N THR A 495 13.35 -11.82 -5.91
CA THR A 495 12.87 -12.20 -7.23
C THR A 495 12.77 -13.71 -7.37
N LEU A 496 13.74 -14.46 -6.84
CA LEU A 496 13.67 -15.92 -6.74
C LEU A 496 12.53 -16.40 -5.83
N ALA A 497 12.28 -15.73 -4.71
CA ALA A 497 11.15 -16.05 -3.83
C ALA A 497 9.79 -15.81 -4.52
N TRP A 498 9.66 -14.74 -5.30
CA TRP A 498 8.48 -14.49 -6.14
C TRP A 498 8.34 -15.55 -7.26
N ALA A 499 9.44 -15.91 -7.92
CA ALA A 499 9.42 -16.88 -9.01
C ALA A 499 8.95 -18.28 -8.56
N ARG A 500 9.23 -18.67 -7.30
CA ARG A 500 8.76 -19.92 -6.68
C ARG A 500 7.25 -20.01 -6.47
N VAL A 501 6.55 -18.87 -6.45
CA VAL A 501 5.10 -18.85 -6.25
C VAL A 501 4.40 -19.41 -7.48
N GLN A 502 3.45 -20.32 -7.29
CA GLN A 502 2.60 -20.80 -8.38
C GLN A 502 1.49 -19.77 -8.70
N PRO A 503 0.99 -19.69 -9.95
CA PRO A 503 1.37 -20.47 -11.13
C PRO A 503 2.66 -19.96 -11.80
N VAL A 504 3.28 -20.79 -12.64
CA VAL A 504 4.35 -20.38 -13.57
C VAL A 504 3.78 -19.47 -14.66
N LEU A 505 4.49 -18.40 -15.01
CA LEU A 505 4.05 -17.36 -15.95
C LEU A 505 4.80 -17.38 -17.28
N GLY A 506 5.96 -18.04 -17.37
CA GLY A 506 6.85 -17.99 -18.54
C GLY A 506 6.16 -18.33 -19.88
N ASP A 507 5.25 -19.30 -19.87
CA ASP A 507 4.52 -19.76 -21.07
C ASP A 507 3.15 -19.09 -21.27
N VAL A 508 2.77 -18.15 -20.40
CA VAL A 508 1.47 -17.47 -20.46
C VAL A 508 1.59 -16.23 -21.35
N ASP A 509 0.60 -16.00 -22.23
CA ASP A 509 0.46 -14.72 -22.94
C ASP A 509 0.04 -13.64 -21.93
N LEU A 510 0.97 -12.76 -21.58
CA LEU A 510 0.75 -11.76 -20.54
C LEU A 510 0.02 -10.50 -21.04
N ARG A 511 -0.26 -10.36 -22.34
CA ARG A 511 -0.74 -9.08 -22.90
C ARG A 511 -2.09 -8.64 -22.32
N ALA A 512 -3.04 -9.56 -22.21
CA ALA A 512 -4.35 -9.30 -21.61
C ALA A 512 -4.22 -8.90 -20.13
N TYR A 513 -3.30 -9.53 -19.40
CA TYR A 513 -3.02 -9.23 -17.99
C TYR A 513 -2.38 -7.86 -17.82
N LEU A 514 -1.38 -7.52 -18.64
CA LEU A 514 -0.72 -6.22 -18.64
C LEU A 514 -1.69 -5.10 -18.97
N PHE A 515 -2.64 -5.32 -19.88
CA PHE A 515 -3.66 -4.34 -20.21
C PHE A 515 -4.60 -4.02 -19.04
N VAL A 516 -4.96 -5.01 -18.23
CA VAL A 516 -5.79 -4.84 -17.03
C VAL A 516 -4.96 -4.28 -15.85
N ALA A 517 -3.67 -4.61 -15.79
CA ALA A 517 -2.75 -4.10 -14.79
C ALA A 517 -2.29 -2.65 -15.04
N LYS A 518 -2.73 -2.00 -16.13
CA LYS A 518 -2.42 -0.59 -16.44
C LYS A 518 -3.05 0.37 -15.43
N ASP A 519 -2.39 0.59 -14.30
CA ASP A 519 -2.78 1.68 -13.40
C ASP A 519 -2.13 3.01 -13.82
N ARG A 520 -0.92 2.99 -14.44
CA ARG A 520 -0.14 4.22 -14.75
C ARG A 520 0.78 4.19 -15.98
N LYS A 521 0.92 3.06 -16.69
CA LYS A 521 1.87 2.92 -17.81
C LYS A 521 1.21 2.25 -19.01
N ASP A 522 1.33 2.89 -20.18
CA ASP A 522 0.97 2.26 -21.44
C ASP A 522 2.15 1.44 -21.94
N PHE A 523 2.05 0.11 -21.85
CA PHE A 523 3.05 -0.82 -22.40
C PHE A 523 2.81 -1.16 -23.88
N PHE A 524 1.73 -0.64 -24.48
CA PHE A 524 1.33 -0.95 -25.85
C PHE A 524 1.27 0.35 -26.68
N GLY A 525 2.14 0.49 -27.68
CA GLY A 525 2.11 1.56 -28.69
C GLY A 525 2.90 2.84 -28.37
N VAL A 526 2.78 3.85 -29.24
CA VAL A 526 3.53 5.13 -29.25
C VAL A 526 3.40 5.93 -27.93
N SER A 527 2.32 5.74 -27.16
CA SER A 527 2.14 6.32 -25.82
C SER A 527 3.18 5.84 -24.80
N ALA A 528 3.75 4.64 -25.00
CA ALA A 528 4.83 4.07 -24.17
C ALA A 528 6.14 4.87 -24.22
N LEU A 529 6.33 5.67 -25.28
CA LEU A 529 7.55 6.42 -25.51
C LEU A 529 7.66 7.68 -24.63
N GLY A 530 6.55 8.19 -24.08
CA GLY A 530 6.55 9.40 -23.27
C GLY A 530 7.27 10.57 -23.98
N HIS A 531 8.33 11.09 -23.37
CA HIS A 531 9.15 12.15 -23.97
C HIS A 531 9.85 11.76 -25.28
N LEU A 532 10.10 10.46 -25.51
CA LEU A 532 10.74 9.92 -26.71
C LEU A 532 9.82 9.95 -27.94
N ALA A 533 8.51 10.14 -27.77
CA ALA A 533 7.56 10.21 -28.89
C ALA A 533 7.92 11.36 -29.84
N SER A 534 8.30 12.51 -29.29
CA SER A 534 8.74 13.68 -30.07
C SER A 534 10.01 13.41 -30.88
N VAL A 535 10.91 12.59 -30.36
CA VAL A 535 12.13 12.17 -31.06
C VAL A 535 11.79 11.22 -32.21
N VAL A 536 10.91 10.24 -31.96
CA VAL A 536 10.45 9.31 -33.01
C VAL A 536 9.74 10.05 -34.14
N GLU A 537 8.86 11.00 -33.84
CA GLU A 537 8.20 11.83 -34.86
C GLU A 537 9.20 12.64 -35.70
N ARG A 538 10.23 13.22 -35.07
CA ARG A 538 11.30 13.93 -35.80
C ARG A 538 12.12 13.00 -36.68
N LEU A 539 12.39 11.78 -36.23
CA LEU A 539 13.14 10.77 -36.99
C LEU A 539 12.37 10.22 -38.19
N LEU A 540 11.04 10.20 -38.12
CA LEU A 540 10.15 9.86 -39.22
C LEU A 540 9.88 11.04 -40.17
N GLY A 541 10.31 12.26 -39.80
CA GLY A 541 10.14 13.47 -40.59
C GLY A 541 11.12 13.61 -41.77
N SER A 542 11.16 14.81 -42.35
CA SER A 542 12.05 15.13 -43.46
C SER A 542 13.54 15.07 -43.06
N LYS A 543 14.45 14.96 -44.04
CA LYS A 543 15.91 14.96 -43.79
C LYS A 543 16.39 16.19 -42.99
N LEU A 544 15.70 17.33 -43.12
CA LEU A 544 15.97 18.55 -42.35
C LEU A 544 15.54 18.40 -40.87
N ALA A 545 14.39 17.76 -40.62
CA ALA A 545 13.91 17.49 -39.27
C ALA A 545 14.83 16.51 -38.52
N VAL A 546 15.34 15.49 -39.22
CA VAL A 546 16.32 14.54 -38.67
C VAL A 546 17.63 15.24 -38.29
N GLN A 547 18.12 16.17 -39.12
CA GLN A 547 19.34 16.93 -38.81
C GLN A 547 19.18 17.81 -37.57
N GLY A 548 17.98 18.37 -37.34
CA GLY A 548 17.66 19.14 -36.14
C GLY A 548 17.62 18.32 -34.84
N ALA A 549 17.58 16.98 -34.93
CA ALA A 549 17.51 16.08 -33.78
C ALA A 549 18.89 15.59 -33.28
N ASP A 550 20.00 15.97 -33.91
CA ASP A 550 21.34 15.42 -33.61
C ASP A 550 21.76 15.56 -32.13
N ALA A 551 21.43 16.69 -31.50
CA ALA A 551 21.70 16.93 -30.07
C ALA A 551 20.85 16.00 -29.17
N ASP A 552 19.57 15.82 -29.50
CA ASP A 552 18.67 14.95 -28.75
C ASP A 552 19.12 13.48 -28.86
N LEU A 553 19.52 13.05 -30.06
CA LEU A 553 19.98 11.69 -30.32
C LEU A 553 21.23 11.35 -29.50
N LYS A 554 22.21 12.25 -29.43
CA LYS A 554 23.44 12.04 -28.64
C LYS A 554 23.19 11.96 -27.13
N ASN A 555 22.12 12.58 -26.65
CA ASN A 555 21.76 12.60 -25.23
C ASN A 555 20.91 11.40 -24.79
N LEU A 556 20.43 10.56 -25.72
CA LEU A 556 19.67 9.35 -25.38
C LEU A 556 20.54 8.35 -24.62
N LYS A 557 19.97 7.71 -23.59
CA LYS A 557 20.61 6.54 -22.95
C LYS A 557 20.57 5.34 -23.91
N PRO A 558 21.47 4.36 -23.78
CA PRO A 558 21.48 3.17 -24.64
C PRO A 558 20.14 2.41 -24.70
N SER A 559 19.42 2.32 -23.57
CA SER A 559 18.09 1.71 -23.52
C SER A 559 17.01 2.52 -24.23
N GLU A 560 17.08 3.85 -24.16
CA GLU A 560 16.17 4.77 -24.83
C GLU A 560 16.42 4.77 -26.35
N ALA A 561 17.70 4.75 -26.75
CA ALA A 561 18.10 4.63 -28.15
C ALA A 561 17.59 3.33 -28.79
N GLY A 562 17.67 2.18 -28.09
CA GLY A 562 17.07 0.93 -28.56
C GLY A 562 15.54 0.98 -28.67
N THR A 563 14.87 1.68 -27.76
CA THR A 563 13.41 1.86 -27.80
C THR A 563 12.98 2.72 -28.98
N VAL A 564 13.67 3.84 -29.22
CA VAL A 564 13.46 4.73 -30.37
C VAL A 564 13.75 3.98 -31.68
N PHE A 565 14.82 3.20 -31.72
CA PHE A 565 15.19 2.39 -32.89
C PHE A 565 14.08 1.42 -33.28
N ASN A 566 13.55 0.65 -32.31
CA ASN A 566 12.47 -0.30 -32.57
C ASN A 566 11.19 0.39 -33.05
N ALA A 567 10.82 1.52 -32.44
CA ALA A 567 9.63 2.28 -32.84
C ALA A 567 9.72 2.80 -34.28
N VAL A 568 10.89 3.30 -34.71
CA VAL A 568 11.12 3.74 -36.09
C VAL A 568 11.08 2.55 -37.06
N CYS A 569 11.71 1.43 -36.71
CA CYS A 569 11.70 0.21 -37.52
C CYS A 569 10.29 -0.35 -37.72
N GLU A 570 9.48 -0.43 -36.65
CA GLU A 570 8.08 -0.86 -36.73
C GLU A 570 7.25 0.03 -37.66
N ARG A 571 7.46 1.34 -37.61
CA ARG A 571 6.78 2.29 -38.49
C ARG A 571 7.15 2.10 -39.95
N ILE A 572 8.42 1.84 -40.25
CA ILE A 572 8.89 1.55 -41.60
C ILE A 572 8.25 0.25 -42.11
N LEU A 573 8.23 -0.80 -41.30
CA LEU A 573 7.62 -2.08 -41.67
C LEU A 573 6.11 -1.96 -41.91
N ALA A 574 5.41 -1.13 -41.12
CA ALA A 574 3.99 -0.89 -41.26
C ALA A 574 3.59 -0.15 -42.55
N SER A 575 4.53 0.59 -43.18
CA SER A 575 4.25 1.36 -44.40
C SER A 575 4.09 0.50 -45.66
N ASP A 576 4.62 -0.73 -45.65
CA ASP A 576 4.64 -1.70 -46.77
C ASP A 576 5.16 -1.15 -48.13
N ALA A 577 5.79 0.03 -48.12
CA ALA A 577 6.25 0.77 -49.29
C ALA A 577 7.79 0.74 -49.40
N PHE A 578 8.35 -0.41 -49.80
CA PHE A 578 9.81 -0.63 -49.83
C PHE A 578 10.48 -0.31 -51.18
N ALA A 579 9.71 0.01 -52.23
CA ALA A 579 10.26 0.31 -53.56
C ALA A 579 11.04 1.64 -53.61
N THR A 580 10.65 2.60 -52.78
CA THR A 580 11.33 3.90 -52.59
C THR A 580 11.86 3.99 -51.16
N GLU A 581 12.79 4.90 -50.88
CA GLU A 581 13.36 5.13 -49.53
C GLU A 581 12.23 5.47 -48.54
N PRO A 582 11.91 4.61 -47.55
CA PRO A 582 10.85 4.89 -46.59
C PRO A 582 11.17 6.06 -45.65
N GLU A 583 10.11 6.74 -45.19
CA GLU A 583 10.19 7.70 -44.10
C GLU A 583 10.74 7.01 -42.85
N GLY A 584 11.81 7.57 -42.26
CA GLY A 584 12.53 6.96 -41.13
C GLY A 584 13.91 6.40 -41.46
N VAL A 585 14.26 6.09 -42.72
CA VAL A 585 15.60 5.58 -43.07
C VAL A 585 16.71 6.58 -42.74
N ALA A 586 16.50 7.86 -43.08
CA ALA A 586 17.41 8.93 -42.70
C ALA A 586 17.55 9.06 -41.17
N GLY A 587 16.45 8.84 -40.44
CA GLY A 587 16.43 8.82 -38.98
C GLY A 587 17.22 7.67 -38.38
N LEU A 588 17.09 6.45 -38.93
CA LEU A 588 17.89 5.29 -38.51
C LEU A 588 19.39 5.53 -38.73
N ILE A 589 19.77 6.10 -39.88
CA ILE A 589 21.17 6.45 -40.17
C ILE A 589 21.71 7.43 -39.11
N ALA A 590 20.95 8.46 -38.76
CA ALA A 590 21.36 9.43 -37.74
C ALA A 590 21.44 8.81 -36.34
N LEU A 591 20.46 7.98 -35.97
CA LEU A 591 20.40 7.32 -34.66
C LEU A 591 21.54 6.34 -34.46
N VAL A 592 21.83 5.45 -35.43
CA VAL A 592 22.92 4.48 -35.32
C VAL A 592 24.29 5.15 -35.41
N LYS A 593 24.41 6.28 -36.10
CA LYS A 593 25.62 7.10 -36.08
C LYS A 593 25.88 7.71 -34.69
N ALA A 594 24.83 8.13 -33.98
CA ALA A 594 24.94 8.61 -32.61
C ALA A 594 25.18 7.47 -31.60
N HIS A 595 24.61 6.28 -31.86
CA HIS A 595 24.71 5.08 -31.01
C HIS A 595 25.21 3.87 -31.80
N PRO A 596 26.54 3.70 -31.94
CA PRO A 596 27.14 2.62 -32.73
C PRO A 596 26.76 1.20 -32.27
N THR A 597 26.35 1.02 -31.00
CA THR A 597 25.89 -0.26 -30.44
C THR A 597 24.66 -0.84 -31.14
N LEU A 598 23.92 -0.02 -31.90
CA LEU A 598 22.72 -0.43 -32.64
C LEU A 598 23.03 -1.03 -34.02
N GLN A 599 24.31 -1.09 -34.45
CA GLN A 599 24.68 -1.58 -35.78
C GLN A 599 24.21 -3.02 -36.06
N MET A 600 24.30 -3.92 -35.07
CA MET A 600 23.83 -5.30 -35.23
C MET A 600 22.31 -5.36 -35.41
N GLN A 601 21.56 -4.57 -34.64
CA GLN A 601 20.10 -4.48 -34.75
C GLN A 601 19.67 -3.86 -36.08
N LEU A 602 20.44 -2.91 -36.61
CA LEU A 602 20.26 -2.37 -37.95
C LEU A 602 20.41 -3.44 -39.03
N VAL A 603 21.44 -4.28 -38.93
CA VAL A 603 21.62 -5.38 -39.89
C VAL A 603 20.48 -6.40 -39.77
N ASP A 604 20.05 -6.75 -38.55
CA ASP A 604 18.89 -7.63 -38.33
C ASP A 604 17.61 -7.07 -38.97
N PHE A 605 17.39 -5.75 -38.85
CA PHE A 605 16.26 -5.08 -39.47
C PHE A 605 16.33 -5.13 -41.01
N LEU A 606 17.48 -4.84 -41.60
CA LEU A 606 17.65 -4.86 -43.06
C LEU A 606 17.43 -6.27 -43.63
N GLU A 607 17.86 -7.31 -42.91
CA GLU A 607 17.62 -8.71 -43.29
C GLU A 607 16.14 -9.14 -43.21
N ARG A 608 15.31 -8.45 -42.42
CA ARG A 608 13.86 -8.71 -42.32
C ARG A 608 13.05 -8.12 -43.47
N LEU A 609 13.63 -7.20 -44.26
CA LEU A 609 12.91 -6.58 -45.36
C LEU A 609 12.69 -7.56 -46.52
N PRO A 610 11.54 -7.50 -47.22
CA PRO A 610 11.22 -8.42 -48.30
C PRO A 610 12.13 -8.19 -49.51
N ALA A 611 13.14 -9.06 -49.72
CA ALA A 611 14.17 -8.94 -50.75
C ALA A 611 13.65 -8.72 -52.19
N GLU A 612 12.43 -9.18 -52.49
CA GLU A 612 11.79 -9.04 -53.80
C GLU A 612 11.13 -7.66 -54.04
N ARG A 613 10.87 -6.89 -52.97
CA ARG A 613 10.13 -5.62 -53.01
C ARG A 613 10.96 -4.39 -52.63
N VAL A 614 12.22 -4.58 -52.25
CA VAL A 614 13.11 -3.51 -51.79
C VAL A 614 13.79 -2.84 -52.98
N GLY A 615 13.74 -1.51 -53.02
CA GLY A 615 14.37 -0.69 -54.07
C GLY A 615 15.85 -0.35 -53.84
N ALA A 616 16.44 0.36 -54.80
CA ALA A 616 17.89 0.65 -54.83
C ALA A 616 18.41 1.58 -53.72
N TRP A 617 17.53 2.08 -52.83
CA TRP A 617 17.92 2.84 -51.65
C TRP A 617 18.67 1.98 -50.62
N ILE A 618 18.42 0.67 -50.60
CA ILE A 618 18.99 -0.28 -49.62
C ILE A 618 20.52 -0.37 -49.67
N VAL A 619 21.15 0.08 -50.76
CA VAL A 619 22.62 0.11 -50.90
C VAL A 619 23.23 1.48 -50.61
N LYS A 620 22.42 2.50 -50.29
CA LYS A 620 22.87 3.88 -50.08
C LYS A 620 22.75 4.26 -48.60
N GLY A 621 23.75 4.97 -48.08
CA GLY A 621 23.71 5.58 -46.74
C GLY A 621 24.27 4.75 -45.58
N TRP A 622 24.50 3.44 -45.77
CA TRP A 622 24.95 2.54 -44.69
C TRP A 622 26.45 2.47 -44.48
N THR A 623 27.25 2.84 -45.48
CA THR A 623 28.72 2.67 -45.49
C THR A 623 29.47 3.50 -44.45
N GLY A 624 28.83 4.52 -43.86
CA GLY A 624 29.39 5.32 -42.77
C GLY A 624 28.79 5.03 -41.40
N VAL A 625 27.92 4.02 -41.31
CA VAL A 625 27.16 3.67 -40.10
C VAL A 625 27.45 2.23 -39.68
N VAL A 626 27.53 1.31 -40.64
CA VAL A 626 27.95 -0.08 -40.40
C VAL A 626 29.46 -0.16 -40.60
N VAL A 627 30.20 -0.04 -39.50
CA VAL A 627 31.67 0.03 -39.47
C VAL A 627 32.32 -1.08 -38.64
N GLU A 628 31.59 -1.67 -37.70
CA GLU A 628 32.08 -2.80 -36.91
C GLU A 628 32.31 -4.03 -37.78
N ALA A 629 33.43 -4.72 -37.59
CA ALA A 629 33.84 -5.84 -38.44
C ALA A 629 32.78 -6.95 -38.54
N ALA A 630 32.13 -7.29 -37.43
CA ALA A 630 31.07 -8.31 -37.38
C ALA A 630 29.79 -7.87 -38.13
N SER A 631 29.35 -6.63 -37.90
CA SER A 631 28.17 -6.03 -38.55
C SER A 631 28.40 -5.84 -40.05
N LEU A 632 29.61 -5.43 -40.45
CA LEU A 632 30.01 -5.23 -41.84
C LEU A 632 30.06 -6.55 -42.61
N ALA A 633 30.61 -7.61 -42.01
CA ALA A 633 30.62 -8.94 -42.61
C ALA A 633 29.19 -9.48 -42.86
N ARG A 634 28.27 -9.35 -41.88
CA ARG A 634 26.86 -9.74 -42.08
C ARG A 634 26.15 -8.89 -43.12
N PHE A 635 26.40 -7.58 -43.13
CA PHE A 635 25.78 -6.70 -44.12
C PHE A 635 26.23 -7.03 -45.55
N GLU A 636 27.50 -7.40 -45.74
CA GLU A 636 28.01 -7.83 -47.05
C GLU A 636 27.43 -9.18 -47.52
N ASP A 637 27.26 -10.12 -46.60
CA ASP A 637 26.55 -11.38 -46.86
C ASP A 637 25.09 -11.13 -47.26
N PHE A 638 24.39 -10.27 -46.54
CA PHE A 638 23.03 -9.84 -46.88
C PHE A 638 22.95 -9.24 -48.29
N LEU A 639 23.86 -8.32 -48.66
CA LEU A 639 23.92 -7.77 -50.01
C LEU A 639 24.19 -8.83 -51.07
N GLY A 640 24.95 -9.88 -50.74
CA GLY A 640 25.14 -11.04 -51.61
C GLY A 640 23.86 -11.84 -51.84
N ARG A 641 23.12 -12.14 -50.76
CA ARG A 641 21.82 -12.80 -50.84
C ARG A 641 20.80 -11.96 -51.62
N LEU A 642 20.78 -10.65 -51.38
CA LEU A 642 19.89 -9.72 -52.07
C LEU A 642 20.18 -9.62 -53.57
N HIS A 643 21.46 -9.65 -53.97
CA HIS A 643 21.86 -9.65 -55.38
C HIS A 643 21.29 -10.85 -56.16
N ILE A 644 21.22 -12.01 -55.51
CA ILE A 644 20.67 -13.25 -56.09
C ILE A 644 19.13 -13.20 -56.09
N ALA A 645 18.53 -12.76 -54.98
CA ALA A 645 17.09 -12.82 -54.77
C ALA A 645 16.30 -11.74 -55.54
N THR A 646 16.86 -10.54 -55.73
CA THR A 646 16.11 -9.43 -56.36
C THR A 646 15.96 -9.63 -57.87
N LYS A 647 14.78 -9.33 -58.41
CA LYS A 647 14.50 -9.30 -59.86
C LYS A 647 14.69 -7.89 -60.47
N ASP A 648 14.93 -6.88 -59.63
CA ASP A 648 15.11 -5.49 -60.05
C ASP A 648 16.54 -5.25 -60.57
N SER A 649 16.66 -4.90 -61.85
CA SER A 649 17.93 -4.65 -62.52
C SER A 649 18.67 -3.44 -61.94
N MET A 650 17.96 -2.44 -61.41
CA MET A 650 18.57 -1.27 -60.77
C MET A 650 19.21 -1.63 -59.43
N VAL A 651 18.56 -2.48 -58.63
CA VAL A 651 19.11 -2.97 -57.35
C VAL A 651 20.37 -3.79 -57.60
N ARG A 652 20.34 -4.70 -58.59
CA ARG A 652 21.54 -5.49 -58.96
C ARG A 652 22.70 -4.60 -59.42
N ALA A 653 22.43 -3.64 -60.30
CA ALA A 653 23.45 -2.71 -60.78
C ALA A 653 24.06 -1.87 -59.64
N ALA A 654 23.23 -1.43 -58.70
CA ALA A 654 23.66 -0.64 -57.56
C ALA A 654 24.52 -1.45 -56.57
N ILE A 655 24.20 -2.73 -56.32
CA ILE A 655 25.04 -3.65 -55.52
C ILE A 655 26.40 -3.88 -56.20
N THR A 656 26.41 -4.14 -57.52
CA THR A 656 27.66 -4.34 -58.28
C THR A 656 28.54 -3.09 -58.23
N THR A 657 27.95 -1.90 -58.38
CA THR A 657 28.67 -0.63 -58.31
C THR A 657 29.26 -0.37 -56.92
N LEU A 658 28.53 -0.71 -55.85
CA LEU A 658 29.01 -0.60 -54.47
C LEU A 658 30.22 -1.52 -54.22
N ARG A 659 30.16 -2.76 -54.73
CA ARG A 659 31.26 -3.74 -54.62
C ARG A 659 32.50 -3.30 -55.40
N LEU A 660 32.32 -2.76 -56.61
CA LEU A 660 33.43 -2.23 -57.42
C LEU A 660 34.12 -1.03 -56.75
N LYS A 661 33.36 -0.11 -56.14
CA LYS A 661 33.93 1.04 -55.39
C LYS A 661 34.74 0.62 -54.16
N LYS A 662 34.36 -0.48 -53.50
CA LYS A 662 35.11 -1.06 -52.39
C LYS A 662 36.37 -1.81 -52.81
N ALA A 663 36.42 -2.34 -54.04
CA ALA A 663 37.62 -3.02 -54.57
C ALA A 663 38.69 -2.04 -55.10
N SER A 664 38.32 -0.77 -55.31
CA SER A 664 39.20 0.32 -55.77
C SER A 664 39.75 1.22 -54.64
N HIS A 665 39.41 0.92 -53.39
CA HIS A 665 39.91 1.56 -52.16
C HIS A 665 40.54 0.49 -51.28
#